data_AF-E3MCF0-F1
#
_entry.id   AF-E3MCF0-F1
#
_cell.length_a   1.000
_cell.length_b   1.000
_cell.length_c   1.000
_cell.angle_alpha   90.00
_cell.angle_beta   90.00
_cell.angle_gamma   90.00
#
_symmetry.space_group_name_H-M   'P 1'
#
loop_
_entity.id
_entity.type
_entity.pdbx_description
1 polymer ?
#
loop_
_entity_poly.entity_id
_entity_poly.type
_entity_poly.pdbx_seq_one_letter_code
_entity_poly.pdbx_strand_id
1 'polypeptide(L)'
;MPYLDHAGSTLPSKTQLEEIAKLQSNLILANPHSHHATAIKTQQIVNSARLRILRYFNTTPDDYFVVFTNNTTHGLKIVAENFKFGEKTEDGLVSEISTVLKGGSSNFAYFHDSHHSVVGMRHVVNGKVNAISCVDEKDIWEDNTPEVTNSLFAFTAMSNFCGKKYNLDGIKKLQEKGWSVCMDAAGLVSTSQPDFSVCQPNFIAFSFYKIFGYPTGIGALLVRKDSAHLVEKTSFAGGTVQSVDEMSLFFILREFERAYEEGTLNSYGIAQLQKGFEEVERCGGMQKIQNLTYQLRCKAVKMLASKLHPNGKKVVEIYSQPDCQINPASQGAIVAFNLLRIDGGYYGYTEVEKMCAIFGIELRTGCFCNIGACKKYLGITSEMIRENMNKGKRCGDEIDLINGRPTGAIRISFGRTSTEQDIDALDQMIDTCFVGSDRSFSSGPKALKLEAYLPTVVNLFSFPIKSVGSVPKERYELTARGFKHDRDFLIVKDDVTLNLKIHPELCRLTAIIVNDDSLQIQTFDQNDNFVIPMSLSLKENDAKVVCKKTIATLDCGDKVGKWLENALDMSNCRLLRVAEESKKNFVNDSPFLLINEASVYMLSRHINMEVQDILTRFRSNIVVRGLPPFIEDTAKRLAIENCEFEVVDKCTRCEMICVDPMTGEKDPSLLLALRDYRNKQKMTFGIYIRQTNFESGQILESGMPVKFFTE
;
A
#
# COMPACT_ATOMS: atom_id res chain seq x y z
N MET A 1 8.93 -13.61 -4.78
CA MET A 1 8.18 -12.38 -5.10
C MET A 1 9.13 -11.21 -4.88
N PRO A 2 9.47 -10.44 -5.92
CA PRO A 2 10.30 -9.25 -5.78
C PRO A 2 9.69 -8.21 -4.85
N TYR A 3 10.32 -7.99 -3.70
CA TYR A 3 9.88 -6.99 -2.72
C TYR A 3 10.80 -5.77 -2.74
N LEU A 4 10.28 -4.64 -3.23
CA LEU A 4 11.01 -3.39 -3.45
C LEU A 4 10.47 -2.23 -2.60
N ASP A 5 9.73 -2.48 -1.50
CA ASP A 5 9.25 -1.45 -0.55
C ASP A 5 9.92 -1.48 0.84
N HIS A 6 11.20 -1.88 0.91
CA HIS A 6 11.97 -1.93 2.17
C HIS A 6 12.04 -0.59 2.94
N ALA A 7 11.98 0.56 2.25
CA ALA A 7 11.94 1.87 2.91
C ALA A 7 10.59 2.18 3.59
N GLY A 8 9.52 1.49 3.16
CA GLY A 8 8.23 1.47 3.85
C GLY A 8 8.32 0.63 5.11
N SER A 9 8.60 -0.67 4.94
CA SER A 9 8.88 -1.64 5.99
C SER A 9 9.81 -2.71 5.42
N THR A 10 10.86 -3.13 6.14
CA THR A 10 11.61 -4.31 5.70
C THR A 10 10.85 -5.58 6.08
N LEU A 11 11.18 -6.70 5.43
CA LEU A 11 10.62 -8.00 5.78
C LEU A 11 11.44 -8.67 6.89
N PRO A 12 10.80 -9.34 7.86
CA PRO A 12 11.51 -10.26 8.75
C PRO A 12 11.95 -11.51 8.00
N SER A 13 13.04 -12.14 8.43
CA SER A 13 13.44 -13.41 7.84
C SER A 13 12.62 -14.56 8.41
N LYS A 14 12.48 -15.65 7.64
CA LYS A 14 11.83 -16.88 8.12
C LYS A 14 12.48 -17.39 9.40
N THR A 15 13.82 -17.41 9.44
CA THR A 15 14.59 -17.83 10.63
C THR A 15 14.31 -16.95 11.83
N GLN A 16 14.26 -15.62 11.66
CA GLN A 16 13.90 -14.69 12.73
C GLN A 16 12.52 -15.01 13.32
N LEU A 17 11.51 -15.25 12.47
CA LEU A 17 10.16 -15.57 12.91
C LEU A 17 10.08 -16.93 13.63
N GLU A 18 10.77 -17.94 13.13
CA GLU A 18 10.83 -19.27 13.78
C GLU A 18 11.50 -19.21 15.16
N GLU A 19 12.58 -18.45 15.30
CA GLU A 19 13.25 -18.25 16.59
C GLU A 19 12.40 -17.43 17.56
N ILE A 20 11.67 -16.44 17.07
CA ILE A 20 10.71 -15.67 17.87
C ILE A 20 9.57 -16.57 18.34
N ALA A 21 9.02 -17.43 17.49
CA ALA A 21 7.95 -18.34 17.87
C ALA A 21 8.40 -19.29 19.00
N LYS A 22 9.62 -19.84 18.89
CA LYS A 22 10.24 -20.67 19.94
C LYS A 22 10.50 -19.90 21.24
N LEU A 23 10.91 -18.64 21.14
CA LEU A 23 11.09 -17.77 22.30
C LEU A 23 9.74 -17.53 22.98
N GLN A 24 8.72 -17.17 22.21
CA GLN A 24 7.39 -16.79 22.70
C GLN A 24 6.71 -17.94 23.45
N SER A 25 6.78 -19.17 22.94
CA SER A 25 6.13 -20.33 23.57
C SER A 25 6.65 -20.63 24.98
N ASN A 26 7.85 -20.16 25.32
CA ASN A 26 8.50 -20.41 26.60
C ASN A 26 8.63 -19.15 27.46
N LEU A 27 8.23 -17.98 26.94
CA LEU A 27 8.44 -16.71 27.60
C LEU A 27 7.21 -16.32 28.42
N ILE A 28 7.36 -16.34 29.74
CA ILE A 28 6.34 -15.83 30.68
C ILE A 28 6.80 -14.46 31.18
N LEU A 29 6.07 -13.41 30.80
CA LEU A 29 6.24 -12.04 31.28
C LEU A 29 5.00 -11.60 32.06
N ALA A 30 5.21 -10.65 32.97
CA ALA A 30 4.14 -10.03 33.74
C ALA A 30 4.29 -8.51 33.67
N ASN A 31 3.31 -7.78 34.20
CA ASN A 31 3.41 -6.34 34.30
C ASN A 31 4.67 -5.97 35.13
N PRO A 32 5.59 -5.12 34.61
CA PRO A 32 6.84 -4.79 35.29
C PRO A 32 6.65 -3.95 36.56
N HIS A 33 5.43 -3.55 36.90
CA HIS A 33 5.12 -2.79 38.11
C HIS A 33 4.93 -3.64 39.37
N SER A 34 4.88 -4.97 39.25
CA SER A 34 4.78 -5.87 40.40
C SER A 34 6.16 -6.27 40.95
N HIS A 35 6.20 -6.79 42.18
CA HIS A 35 7.47 -7.14 42.86
C HIS A 35 7.83 -8.63 42.79
N HIS A 36 6.99 -9.48 42.19
CA HIS A 36 7.26 -10.91 42.09
C HIS A 36 8.30 -11.22 41.00
N ALA A 37 8.91 -12.41 41.06
CA ALA A 37 10.04 -12.80 40.20
C ALA A 37 9.79 -12.59 38.69
N THR A 38 8.59 -12.92 38.19
CA THR A 38 8.23 -12.71 36.78
C THR A 38 8.23 -11.23 36.34
N ALA A 39 7.82 -10.32 37.22
CA ALA A 39 7.84 -8.88 36.93
C ALA A 39 9.29 -8.35 36.95
N ILE A 40 10.12 -8.83 37.87
CA ILE A 40 11.57 -8.52 37.90
C ILE A 40 12.24 -9.02 36.62
N LYS A 41 11.94 -10.25 36.18
CA LYS A 41 12.44 -10.80 34.91
C LYS A 41 12.04 -9.93 33.72
N THR A 42 10.80 -9.44 33.70
CA THR A 42 10.31 -8.53 32.66
C THR A 42 11.12 -7.23 32.66
N GLN A 43 11.39 -6.65 33.84
CA GLN A 43 12.22 -5.46 33.95
C GLN A 43 13.66 -5.69 33.47
N GLN A 44 14.26 -6.84 33.79
CA GLN A 44 15.60 -7.21 33.35
C GLN A 44 15.68 -7.33 31.83
N ILE A 45 14.67 -7.91 31.18
CA ILE A 45 14.59 -8.01 29.72
C ILE A 45 14.52 -6.62 29.08
N VAL A 46 13.66 -5.73 29.61
CA VAL A 46 13.54 -4.36 29.12
C VAL A 46 14.86 -3.61 29.28
N ASN A 47 15.52 -3.70 30.45
CA ASN A 47 16.81 -3.06 30.69
C ASN A 47 17.92 -3.62 29.79
N SER A 48 17.96 -4.95 29.58
CA SER A 48 18.89 -5.60 28.66
C SER A 48 18.72 -5.09 27.23
N ALA A 49 17.47 -4.94 26.77
CA ALA A 49 17.17 -4.38 25.46
C ALA A 49 17.68 -2.93 25.32
N ARG A 50 17.52 -2.07 26.36
CA ARG A 50 18.10 -0.71 26.35
C ARG A 50 19.62 -0.73 26.17
N LEU A 51 20.33 -1.54 26.95
CA LEU A 51 21.78 -1.68 26.85
C LEU A 51 22.20 -2.20 25.47
N ARG A 52 21.43 -3.13 24.91
CA ARG A 52 21.67 -3.68 23.56
C ARG A 52 21.51 -2.62 22.48
N ILE A 53 20.49 -1.77 22.57
CA ILE A 53 20.25 -0.64 21.66
C ILE A 53 21.42 0.34 21.70
N LEU A 54 21.87 0.74 22.89
CA LEU A 54 22.98 1.68 23.06
C LEU A 54 24.28 1.11 22.46
N ARG A 55 24.59 -0.17 22.75
CA ARG A 55 25.73 -0.86 22.15
C ARG A 55 25.64 -0.93 20.63
N TYR A 56 24.45 -1.15 20.07
CA TYR A 56 24.25 -1.22 18.63
C TYR A 56 24.56 0.12 17.94
N PHE A 57 24.36 1.26 18.60
CA PHE A 57 24.69 2.57 18.03
C PHE A 57 26.01 3.16 18.56
N ASN A 58 26.91 2.31 19.09
CA ASN A 58 28.21 2.71 19.64
C ASN A 58 28.11 3.84 20.68
N THR A 59 27.16 3.74 21.61
CA THR A 59 26.98 4.72 22.70
C THR A 59 26.76 4.00 24.03
N THR A 60 26.80 4.74 25.13
CA THR A 60 26.69 4.17 26.47
C THR A 60 25.44 4.66 27.23
N PRO A 61 25.08 3.98 28.33
CA PRO A 61 24.06 4.48 29.26
C PRO A 61 24.46 5.78 29.94
N ASP A 62 25.72 6.19 29.93
CA ASP A 62 26.17 7.48 30.48
C ASP A 62 25.90 8.63 29.51
N ASP A 63 25.75 8.33 28.21
CA ASP A 63 25.51 9.32 27.18
C ASP A 63 24.01 9.52 26.90
N TYR A 64 23.23 8.43 26.83
CA TYR A 64 21.82 8.48 26.43
C TYR A 64 20.90 7.63 27.31
N PHE A 65 19.70 8.16 27.53
CA PHE A 65 18.52 7.41 27.94
C PHE A 65 17.87 6.72 26.74
N VAL A 66 17.18 5.58 26.98
CA VAL A 66 16.41 4.85 25.95
C VAL A 66 14.94 4.77 26.37
N VAL A 67 14.11 5.61 25.76
CA VAL A 67 12.65 5.60 25.94
C VAL A 67 12.03 4.71 24.87
N PHE A 68 11.31 3.66 25.25
CA PHE A 68 10.55 2.86 24.29
C PHE A 68 9.32 3.61 23.81
N THR A 69 9.08 3.58 22.49
CA THR A 69 7.95 4.26 21.86
C THR A 69 7.21 3.30 20.92
N ASN A 70 6.05 3.70 20.40
CA ASN A 70 5.30 2.86 19.45
C ASN A 70 5.95 2.84 18.07
N ASN A 71 6.66 3.91 17.71
CA ASN A 71 7.38 4.13 16.47
C ASN A 71 8.10 5.49 16.52
N THR A 72 8.86 5.80 15.47
CA THR A 72 9.53 7.10 15.27
C THR A 72 8.60 8.30 15.45
N THR A 73 7.40 8.25 14.87
CA THR A 73 6.43 9.35 14.97
C THR A 73 6.05 9.63 16.41
N HIS A 74 5.86 8.59 17.22
CA HIS A 74 5.60 8.75 18.64
C HIS A 74 6.80 9.41 19.35
N GLY A 75 8.03 8.96 19.09
CA GLY A 75 9.23 9.56 19.67
C GLY A 75 9.41 11.04 19.32
N LEU A 76 9.24 11.42 18.05
CA LEU A 76 9.29 12.83 17.62
C LEU A 76 8.20 13.68 18.27
N LYS A 77 6.99 13.10 18.41
CA LYS A 77 5.87 13.77 19.08
C LYS A 77 6.17 14.01 20.56
N ILE A 78 6.74 13.03 21.27
CA ILE A 78 7.17 13.20 22.68
C ILE A 78 8.12 14.39 22.81
N VAL A 79 9.11 14.52 21.93
CA VAL A 79 10.02 15.67 21.95
C VAL A 79 9.26 16.97 21.71
N ALA A 80 8.44 17.06 20.67
CA ALA A 80 7.69 18.28 20.35
C ALA A 80 6.70 18.69 21.46
N GLU A 81 6.09 17.73 22.15
CA GLU A 81 5.13 18.01 23.23
C GLU A 81 5.82 18.54 24.49
N ASN A 82 7.01 18.04 24.80
CA ASN A 82 7.65 18.26 26.10
C ASN A 82 8.88 19.18 26.04
N PHE A 83 9.36 19.58 24.84
CA PHE A 83 10.51 20.47 24.71
C PHE A 83 10.23 21.87 25.30
N LYS A 84 11.17 22.37 26.11
CA LYS A 84 11.11 23.68 26.76
C LYS A 84 11.53 24.79 25.80
N PHE A 85 10.56 25.38 25.11
CA PHE A 85 10.82 26.54 24.25
C PHE A 85 10.99 27.87 25.02
N GLY A 86 10.79 27.89 26.34
CA GLY A 86 10.86 29.13 27.15
C GLY A 86 9.61 30.01 27.02
N GLU A 87 9.69 31.26 27.50
CA GLU A 87 8.59 32.22 27.39
C GLU A 87 8.44 32.74 25.95
N LYS A 88 7.23 32.65 25.40
CA LYS A 88 6.89 33.22 24.09
C LYS A 88 6.88 34.75 24.16
N THR A 89 7.36 35.41 23.10
CA THR A 89 7.43 36.88 23.03
C THR A 89 6.16 37.51 22.45
N GLU A 90 5.33 36.75 21.74
CA GLU A 90 4.04 37.20 21.19
C GLU A 90 2.94 36.15 21.43
N ASP A 91 1.71 36.61 21.72
CA ASP A 91 0.54 35.75 22.02
C ASP A 91 -0.14 35.13 20.77
N GLY A 92 0.48 35.25 19.58
CA GLY A 92 -0.07 34.77 18.32
C GLY A 92 0.27 33.32 17.98
N LEU A 93 -0.63 32.65 17.24
CA LEU A 93 -0.28 31.43 16.50
C LEU A 93 0.62 31.81 15.32
N VAL A 94 1.65 31.00 15.03
CA VAL A 94 2.49 31.21 13.85
C VAL A 94 1.64 30.95 12.60
N SER A 95 1.31 32.02 11.87
CA SER A 95 0.45 31.99 10.69
C SER A 95 1.18 31.62 9.40
N GLU A 96 2.48 31.91 9.33
CA GLU A 96 3.33 31.65 8.16
C GLU A 96 4.64 30.96 8.55
N ILE A 97 5.11 30.07 7.66
CA ILE A 97 6.35 29.33 7.84
C ILE A 97 7.45 30.04 7.04
N SER A 98 8.52 30.44 7.73
CA SER A 98 9.68 31.10 7.13
C SER A 98 10.50 30.13 6.28
N THR A 99 11.00 30.58 5.12
CA THR A 99 11.95 29.82 4.29
C THR A 99 13.42 30.06 4.67
N VAL A 100 13.67 30.89 5.67
CA VAL A 100 14.99 31.18 6.23
C VAL A 100 14.98 30.96 7.73
N LEU A 101 16.12 30.54 8.29
CA LEU A 101 16.27 30.37 9.73
C LEU A 101 16.10 31.70 10.46
N LYS A 102 15.39 31.67 11.59
CA LYS A 102 15.23 32.81 12.49
C LYS A 102 16.17 32.64 13.69
N GLY A 103 16.79 33.76 14.09
CA GLY A 103 17.58 33.86 15.32
C GLY A 103 16.71 34.15 16.55
N GLY A 104 17.34 34.29 17.70
CA GLY A 104 16.66 34.63 18.96
C GLY A 104 16.11 33.40 19.70
N SER A 105 15.09 33.59 20.53
CA SER A 105 14.58 32.52 21.40
C SER A 105 13.39 31.76 20.80
N SER A 106 13.20 30.53 21.26
CA SER A 106 11.94 29.79 21.08
C SER A 106 11.59 29.47 19.62
N ASN A 107 12.56 29.07 18.81
CA ASN A 107 12.37 28.75 17.40
C ASN A 107 12.21 27.24 17.15
N PHE A 108 11.39 26.88 16.18
CA PHE A 108 11.35 25.52 15.62
C PHE A 108 11.73 25.55 14.14
N ALA A 109 12.62 24.66 13.72
CA ALA A 109 13.05 24.57 12.33
C ALA A 109 13.17 23.12 11.85
N TYR A 110 12.94 22.91 10.55
CA TYR A 110 13.05 21.59 9.91
C TYR A 110 13.39 21.70 8.43
N PHE A 111 13.82 20.59 7.81
CA PHE A 111 14.10 20.58 6.37
C PHE A 111 12.84 20.45 5.51
N HIS A 112 12.87 21.03 4.30
CA HIS A 112 11.87 20.77 3.26
C HIS A 112 11.68 19.27 3.00
N ASP A 113 12.79 18.53 2.81
CA ASP A 113 12.82 17.09 2.63
C ASP A 113 12.73 16.37 3.99
N SER A 114 11.55 16.42 4.60
CA SER A 114 11.25 15.79 5.87
C SER A 114 10.06 14.86 5.76
N HIS A 115 10.11 13.74 6.47
CA HIS A 115 8.96 12.86 6.63
C HIS A 115 7.79 13.60 7.33
N HIS A 116 6.55 13.22 7.02
CA HIS A 116 5.35 13.80 7.62
C HIS A 116 5.35 13.80 9.15
N SER A 117 6.09 12.91 9.81
CA SER A 117 6.24 12.91 11.27
C SER A 117 6.98 14.14 11.78
N VAL A 118 8.08 14.54 11.13
CA VAL A 118 8.82 15.78 11.46
C VAL A 118 7.98 16.98 11.08
N VAL A 119 7.41 16.98 9.87
CA VAL A 119 6.54 18.06 9.40
C VAL A 119 5.39 18.25 10.41
N GLY A 120 4.79 17.16 10.89
CA GLY A 120 3.71 17.15 11.88
C GLY A 120 4.02 17.86 13.20
N MET A 121 5.29 17.86 13.65
CA MET A 121 5.72 18.54 14.88
C MET A 121 5.36 20.03 14.87
N ARG A 122 5.33 20.68 13.68
CA ARG A 122 4.94 22.10 13.54
C ARG A 122 3.58 22.43 14.16
N HIS A 123 2.63 21.48 14.13
CA HIS A 123 1.32 21.68 14.75
C HIS A 123 1.36 21.52 16.27
N VAL A 124 2.21 20.63 16.76
CA VAL A 124 2.37 20.34 18.19
C VAL A 124 3.07 21.50 18.90
N VAL A 125 4.06 22.11 18.23
CA VAL A 125 4.82 23.25 18.77
C VAL A 125 4.13 24.59 18.50
N ASN A 126 3.10 24.64 17.66
CA ASN A 126 2.40 25.89 17.37
C ASN A 126 1.77 26.45 18.66
N GLY A 127 1.97 27.73 18.92
CA GLY A 127 1.62 28.38 20.18
C GLY A 127 2.63 28.19 21.32
N LYS A 128 3.72 27.45 21.10
CA LYS A 128 4.87 27.32 22.03
C LYS A 128 6.15 28.01 21.52
N VAL A 129 6.15 28.47 20.27
CA VAL A 129 7.34 28.98 19.57
C VAL A 129 7.08 30.36 18.99
N ASN A 130 8.14 31.17 18.87
CA ASN A 130 8.10 32.49 18.26
C ASN A 130 8.15 32.41 16.72
N ALA A 131 8.82 31.39 16.17
CA ALA A 131 8.86 31.19 14.72
C ALA A 131 8.97 29.71 14.34
N ILE A 132 8.44 29.40 13.16
CA ILE A 132 8.60 28.11 12.48
C ILE A 132 9.31 28.34 11.15
N SER A 133 10.42 27.63 10.92
CA SER A 133 11.22 27.71 9.69
C SER A 133 11.28 26.37 8.97
N CYS A 134 11.18 26.39 7.64
CA CYS A 134 11.32 25.24 6.76
C CYS A 134 12.39 25.57 5.73
N VAL A 135 13.54 24.89 5.80
CA VAL A 135 14.77 25.32 5.11
C VAL A 135 15.37 24.19 4.27
N ASP A 136 16.34 24.52 3.41
CA ASP A 136 17.19 23.56 2.72
C ASP A 136 18.49 23.30 3.51
N GLU A 137 19.16 22.20 3.17
CA GLU A 137 20.44 21.80 3.80
C GLU A 137 21.54 22.86 3.68
N LYS A 138 21.62 23.55 2.53
CA LYS A 138 22.60 24.60 2.26
C LYS A 138 22.49 25.77 3.26
N ASP A 139 21.29 26.06 3.75
CA ASP A 139 21.02 27.19 4.64
C ASP A 139 21.63 26.98 6.03
N ILE A 140 22.03 25.74 6.35
CA ILE A 140 22.67 25.38 7.62
C ILE A 140 24.19 25.33 7.49
N TRP A 141 24.69 24.90 6.33
CA TRP A 141 26.11 24.54 6.19
C TRP A 141 26.98 25.64 5.58
N GLU A 142 26.39 26.71 5.03
CA GLU A 142 27.08 27.86 4.44
C GLU A 142 27.27 29.06 5.41
N ASP A 143 27.56 28.78 6.69
CA ASP A 143 27.94 29.73 7.76
C ASP A 143 26.94 30.86 8.16
N ASN A 144 25.73 30.89 7.58
CA ASN A 144 24.67 31.87 7.91
C ASN A 144 23.68 31.39 9.00
N THR A 145 24.01 30.35 9.77
CA THR A 145 23.12 29.84 10.83
C THR A 145 23.03 30.85 11.97
N PRO A 146 21.84 31.39 12.30
CA PRO A 146 21.69 32.37 13.35
C PRO A 146 21.83 31.74 14.75
N GLU A 147 22.28 32.54 15.71
CA GLU A 147 22.32 32.17 17.11
C GLU A 147 20.93 32.17 17.73
N VAL A 148 20.67 31.16 18.56
CA VAL A 148 19.36 30.94 19.18
C VAL A 148 19.48 30.47 20.63
N THR A 149 18.37 30.59 21.35
CA THR A 149 18.18 29.98 22.68
C THR A 149 16.86 29.21 22.71
N ASN A 150 16.77 28.14 23.52
CA ASN A 150 15.57 27.32 23.69
C ASN A 150 14.88 26.94 22.37
N SER A 151 15.67 26.55 21.37
CA SER A 151 15.20 26.34 19.99
C SER A 151 15.50 24.93 19.52
N LEU A 152 14.61 24.36 18.72
CA LEU A 152 14.64 22.96 18.29
C LEU A 152 14.75 22.87 16.75
N PHE A 153 15.78 22.18 16.28
CA PHE A 153 15.97 21.83 14.88
C PHE A 153 15.68 20.33 14.69
N ALA A 154 14.63 20.00 13.93
CA ALA A 154 14.23 18.62 13.66
C ALA A 154 14.44 18.24 12.19
N PHE A 155 15.09 17.11 11.91
CA PHE A 155 15.32 16.69 10.52
C PHE A 155 15.33 15.18 10.30
N THR A 156 15.00 14.77 9.08
CA THR A 156 15.12 13.39 8.61
C THR A 156 16.55 13.12 8.15
N ALA A 157 17.25 12.18 8.79
CA ALA A 157 18.67 11.89 8.52
C ALA A 157 18.92 11.20 7.17
N MET A 158 17.90 10.56 6.59
CA MET A 158 17.94 10.03 5.24
C MET A 158 16.58 10.21 4.56
N SER A 159 16.56 10.90 3.41
CA SER A 159 15.35 11.13 2.63
C SER A 159 14.66 9.81 2.30
N ASN A 160 13.43 9.64 2.77
CA ASN A 160 12.59 8.49 2.43
C ASN A 160 12.03 8.55 0.99
N PHE A 161 12.29 9.66 0.27
CA PHE A 161 11.94 9.82 -1.14
C PHE A 161 13.08 9.34 -2.05
N CYS A 162 14.26 9.97 -1.98
CA CYS A 162 15.37 9.71 -2.90
C CYS A 162 16.55 8.93 -2.28
N GLY A 163 16.50 8.66 -0.97
CA GLY A 163 17.57 7.96 -0.26
C GLY A 163 18.80 8.79 0.06
N LYS A 164 18.83 10.10 -0.20
CA LYS A 164 19.94 10.98 0.21
C LYS A 164 20.16 10.87 1.72
N LYS A 165 21.39 10.63 2.16
CA LYS A 165 21.81 10.73 3.56
C LYS A 165 22.32 12.15 3.83
N TYR A 166 21.81 12.78 4.86
CA TYR A 166 22.24 14.11 5.28
C TYR A 166 23.54 14.00 6.07
N ASN A 167 24.47 14.92 5.84
CA ASN A 167 25.72 15.00 6.59
C ASN A 167 25.41 15.30 8.07
N LEU A 168 25.89 14.41 8.93
CA LEU A 168 25.72 14.52 10.37
C LEU A 168 26.73 15.47 11.02
N ASP A 169 27.82 15.82 10.34
CA ASP A 169 28.85 16.76 10.85
C ASP A 169 28.27 18.15 11.14
N GLY A 170 27.20 18.54 10.43
CA GLY A 170 26.50 19.81 10.63
C GLY A 170 25.80 19.93 11.99
N ILE A 171 25.59 18.81 12.71
CA ILE A 171 24.89 18.80 14.00
C ILE A 171 25.69 19.59 15.05
N LYS A 172 27.01 19.41 15.09
CA LYS A 172 27.86 20.11 16.05
C LYS A 172 27.80 21.63 15.84
N LYS A 173 27.85 22.07 14.57
CA LYS A 173 27.73 23.49 14.20
C LYS A 173 26.40 24.10 14.64
N LEU A 174 25.28 23.37 14.47
CA LEU A 174 23.97 23.80 14.95
C LEU A 174 23.95 23.95 16.48
N GLN A 175 24.48 22.96 17.19
CA GLN A 175 24.54 22.96 18.66
C GLN A 175 25.42 24.10 19.20
N GLU A 176 26.54 24.42 18.54
CA GLU A 176 27.38 25.58 18.87
C GLU A 176 26.63 26.93 18.72
N LYS A 177 25.61 26.98 17.85
CA LYS A 177 24.71 28.13 17.69
C LYS A 177 23.49 28.12 18.62
N GLY A 178 23.43 27.17 19.56
CA GLY A 178 22.39 27.06 20.57
C GLY A 178 21.16 26.23 20.16
N TRP A 179 21.16 25.62 18.97
CA TRP A 179 20.08 24.75 18.55
C TRP A 179 20.14 23.39 19.26
N SER A 180 19.02 22.96 19.82
CA SER A 180 18.82 21.55 20.17
C SER A 180 18.42 20.77 18.93
N VAL A 181 19.04 19.61 18.71
CA VAL A 181 18.86 18.83 17.48
C VAL A 181 18.07 17.56 17.76
N CYS A 182 16.98 17.38 17.01
CA CYS A 182 16.14 16.19 17.01
C CYS A 182 16.24 15.46 15.66
N MET A 183 16.74 14.24 15.67
CA MET A 183 16.98 13.45 14.47
C MET A 183 15.91 12.39 14.28
N ASP A 184 15.17 12.46 13.17
CA ASP A 184 14.42 11.34 12.61
C ASP A 184 15.40 10.40 11.88
N ALA A 185 15.79 9.32 12.57
CA ALA A 185 16.76 8.35 12.08
C ALA A 185 16.10 7.19 11.33
N ALA A 186 14.77 7.15 11.21
CA ALA A 186 14.02 5.97 10.78
C ALA A 186 14.42 5.46 9.39
N GLY A 187 14.67 6.39 8.46
CA GLY A 187 15.19 6.05 7.13
C GLY A 187 16.64 5.56 7.20
N LEU A 188 17.50 6.28 7.92
CA LEU A 188 18.94 6.02 7.98
C LEU A 188 19.25 4.64 8.58
N VAL A 189 18.64 4.31 9.71
CA VAL A 189 18.95 3.08 10.46
C VAL A 189 18.47 1.80 9.79
N SER A 190 17.67 1.91 8.72
CA SER A 190 17.18 0.75 7.96
C SER A 190 18.30 0.00 7.22
N THR A 191 19.34 0.74 6.81
CA THR A 191 20.46 0.22 6.00
C THR A 191 21.80 0.84 6.41
N SER A 192 21.87 1.50 7.56
CA SER A 192 23.09 2.11 8.10
C SER A 192 23.11 2.02 9.61
N GLN A 193 24.30 2.02 10.20
CA GLN A 193 24.51 2.01 11.64
C GLN A 193 25.33 3.26 12.00
N PRO A 194 24.67 4.39 12.33
CA PRO A 194 25.39 5.58 12.76
C PRO A 194 26.09 5.34 14.10
N ASP A 195 27.23 6.01 14.29
CA ASP A 195 28.00 6.00 15.53
C ASP A 195 27.67 7.23 16.38
N PHE A 196 26.95 7.02 17.48
CA PHE A 196 26.53 8.09 18.38
C PHE A 196 27.56 8.45 19.46
N SER A 197 28.75 7.84 19.46
CA SER A 197 29.90 8.40 20.18
C SER A 197 30.52 9.59 19.42
N VAL A 198 30.37 9.64 18.10
CA VAL A 198 30.94 10.70 17.24
C VAL A 198 29.92 11.80 16.97
N CYS A 199 28.70 11.41 16.57
CA CYS A 199 27.62 12.33 16.27
C CYS A 199 26.57 12.28 17.39
N GLN A 200 26.41 13.38 18.13
CA GLN A 200 25.57 13.39 19.33
C GLN A 200 24.38 14.37 19.27
N PRO A 201 23.31 14.07 18.50
CA PRO A 201 22.05 14.81 18.59
C PRO A 201 21.47 14.79 20.01
N ASN A 202 20.71 15.81 20.39
CA ASN A 202 20.04 15.83 21.69
C ASN A 202 18.95 14.75 21.78
N PHE A 203 18.26 14.49 20.65
CA PHE A 203 17.17 13.53 20.56
C PHE A 203 17.26 12.71 19.28
N ILE A 204 17.01 11.39 19.36
CA ILE A 204 17.09 10.49 18.20
C ILE A 204 15.90 9.53 18.20
N ALA A 205 15.04 9.61 17.19
CA ALA A 205 13.87 8.75 17.06
C ALA A 205 14.03 7.74 15.92
N PHE A 206 13.65 6.48 16.14
CA PHE A 206 13.61 5.45 15.09
C PHE A 206 12.62 4.31 15.40
N SER A 207 12.36 3.46 14.41
CA SER A 207 11.44 2.32 14.50
C SER A 207 12.17 1.02 14.18
N PHE A 208 11.99 -0.02 15.01
CA PHE A 208 12.70 -1.29 14.83
C PHE A 208 12.21 -2.10 13.63
N TYR A 209 10.93 -2.02 13.27
CA TYR A 209 10.41 -2.72 12.08
C TYR A 209 11.08 -2.25 10.78
N LYS A 210 11.67 -1.05 10.74
CA LYS A 210 12.45 -0.60 9.57
C LYS A 210 13.85 -1.23 9.49
N ILE A 211 14.38 -1.67 10.64
CA ILE A 211 15.69 -2.34 10.73
C ILE A 211 15.50 -3.85 10.58
N PHE A 212 14.52 -4.43 11.28
CA PHE A 212 14.36 -5.87 11.44
C PHE A 212 13.13 -6.44 10.71
N GLY A 213 12.15 -5.62 10.34
CA GLY A 213 10.88 -6.05 9.75
C GLY A 213 9.84 -6.51 10.78
N TYR A 214 10.31 -7.01 11.92
CA TYR A 214 9.48 -7.39 13.05
C TYR A 214 10.30 -7.25 14.34
N PRO A 215 9.68 -6.90 15.49
CA PRO A 215 8.27 -6.59 15.69
C PRO A 215 7.85 -5.20 15.19
N THR A 216 6.60 -5.11 14.74
CA THR A 216 5.90 -3.83 14.52
C THR A 216 5.41 -3.24 15.83
N GLY A 217 5.16 -1.92 15.85
CA GLY A 217 4.62 -1.24 17.03
C GLY A 217 5.65 -0.97 18.14
N ILE A 218 6.95 -1.06 17.84
CA ILE A 218 8.02 -0.67 18.75
C ILE A 218 9.03 0.22 18.02
N GLY A 219 9.35 1.33 18.65
CA GLY A 219 10.45 2.23 18.33
C GLY A 219 11.20 2.63 19.59
N ALA A 220 12.15 3.53 19.42
CA ALA A 220 12.87 4.12 20.55
C ALA A 220 13.13 5.60 20.29
N LEU A 221 13.17 6.35 21.39
CA LEU A 221 13.68 7.71 21.46
C LEU A 221 14.91 7.69 22.37
N LEU A 222 16.07 7.99 21.80
CA LEU A 222 17.27 8.27 22.58
C LEU A 222 17.25 9.73 23.00
N VAL A 223 17.50 9.98 24.28
CA VAL A 223 17.63 11.34 24.81
C VAL A 223 18.99 11.48 25.46
N ARG A 224 19.79 12.43 24.99
CA ARG A 224 21.13 12.67 25.53
C ARG A 224 21.00 13.11 26.98
N LYS A 225 21.78 12.51 27.90
CA LYS A 225 21.59 12.70 29.35
C LYS A 225 21.75 14.16 29.78
N ASP A 226 22.74 14.85 29.22
CA ASP A 226 22.98 16.28 29.45
C ASP A 226 21.82 17.17 28.95
N SER A 227 20.97 16.64 28.09
CA SER A 227 19.87 17.33 27.41
C SER A 227 18.50 16.96 27.99
N ALA A 228 18.45 16.09 28.99
CA ALA A 228 17.23 15.64 29.63
C ALA A 228 16.43 16.81 30.25
N HIS A 229 17.12 17.84 30.73
CA HIS A 229 16.51 19.05 31.29
C HIS A 229 15.75 19.91 30.25
N LEU A 230 16.01 19.71 28.95
CA LEU A 230 15.34 20.41 27.85
C LEU A 230 13.94 19.88 27.56
N VAL A 231 13.60 18.71 28.11
CA VAL A 231 12.24 18.14 28.02
C VAL A 231 11.64 18.03 29.41
N GLU A 232 10.40 18.50 29.56
CA GLU A 232 9.67 18.41 30.82
C GLU A 232 8.25 17.97 30.57
N LYS A 233 7.86 16.98 31.36
CA LYS A 233 6.52 16.43 31.32
C LYS A 233 5.65 17.15 32.34
N THR A 234 4.65 17.87 31.87
CA THR A 234 3.71 18.65 32.70
C THR A 234 2.42 17.90 33.02
N SER A 235 2.37 16.61 32.69
CA SER A 235 1.24 15.72 32.95
C SER A 235 1.74 14.32 33.28
N PHE A 236 0.85 13.44 33.77
CA PHE A 236 1.17 12.03 33.96
C PHE A 236 0.11 11.12 33.36
N ALA A 237 0.52 9.90 33.09
CA ALA A 237 -0.33 8.78 32.68
C ALA A 237 -0.02 7.55 33.54
N GLY A 238 -0.86 6.53 33.47
CA GLY A 238 -0.59 5.23 34.09
C GLY A 238 0.80 4.72 33.71
N GLY A 239 1.52 4.16 34.68
CA GLY A 239 2.90 3.67 34.50
C GLY A 239 4.00 4.73 34.62
N THR A 240 3.69 6.03 34.47
CA THR A 240 4.71 7.11 34.45
C THR A 240 4.94 7.81 35.78
N VAL A 241 3.98 7.68 36.70
CA VAL A 241 3.96 8.38 37.99
C VAL A 241 4.36 7.45 39.14
N GLN A 242 5.04 8.00 40.14
CA GLN A 242 5.39 7.34 41.40
C GLN A 242 4.36 7.68 42.50
N SER A 243 3.89 8.92 42.55
CA SER A 243 2.89 9.37 43.54
C SER A 243 2.05 10.50 42.96
N VAL A 244 0.76 10.50 43.31
CA VAL A 244 -0.26 11.45 42.85
C VAL A 244 -1.03 11.95 44.06
N ASP A 245 -1.29 13.25 44.12
CA ASP A 245 -2.33 13.81 44.97
C ASP A 245 -3.62 13.94 44.15
N GLU A 246 -4.73 13.42 44.66
CA GLU A 246 -6.02 13.44 43.96
C GLU A 246 -6.65 14.84 43.97
N MET A 247 -6.38 15.62 45.02
CA MET A 247 -7.02 16.92 45.22
C MET A 247 -6.18 18.09 44.72
N SER A 248 -4.95 17.85 44.24
CA SER A 248 -4.09 18.88 43.65
C SER A 248 -3.46 18.41 42.34
N LEU A 249 -2.90 19.36 41.57
CA LEU A 249 -2.15 19.05 40.35
C LEU A 249 -0.71 18.55 40.65
N PHE A 250 -0.39 18.25 41.92
CA PHE A 250 0.93 17.78 42.31
C PHE A 250 1.11 16.29 42.01
N PHE A 251 2.20 15.94 41.33
CA PHE A 251 2.58 14.56 41.06
C PHE A 251 4.10 14.42 41.01
N ILE A 252 4.59 13.21 41.32
CA ILE A 252 6.01 12.86 41.24
C ILE A 252 6.17 11.81 40.14
N LEU A 253 6.91 12.16 39.09
CA LEU A 253 7.23 11.24 37.99
C LEU A 253 8.27 10.19 38.43
N ARG A 254 8.27 9.05 37.72
CA ARG A 254 9.32 8.03 37.85
C ARG A 254 10.63 8.48 37.21
N GLU A 255 11.63 7.61 37.28
CA GLU A 255 12.89 7.74 36.53
C GLU A 255 12.65 8.12 35.06
N PHE A 256 13.60 8.86 34.48
CA PHE A 256 13.44 9.59 33.23
C PHE A 256 12.81 8.74 32.11
N GLU A 257 13.32 7.54 31.84
CA GLU A 257 12.77 6.69 30.77
C GLU A 257 11.29 6.36 31.00
N ARG A 258 10.96 5.97 32.23
CA ARG A 258 9.60 5.57 32.61
C ARG A 258 8.62 6.75 32.62
N ALA A 259 9.10 7.96 32.85
CA ALA A 259 8.25 9.15 32.78
C ALA A 259 7.62 9.34 31.39
N TYR A 260 8.29 8.88 30.33
CA TYR A 260 7.83 9.00 28.94
C TYR A 260 7.27 7.68 28.34
N GLU A 261 7.23 6.60 29.11
CA GLU A 261 6.68 5.30 28.71
C GLU A 261 5.25 5.14 29.23
N GLU A 262 4.29 5.74 28.53
CA GLU A 262 2.89 5.77 28.96
C GLU A 262 2.21 4.40 28.82
N GLY A 263 1.57 3.95 29.91
CA GLY A 263 0.89 2.67 29.98
C GLY A 263 1.84 1.47 30.16
N THR A 264 1.30 0.28 29.94
CA THR A 264 2.11 -0.95 30.00
C THR A 264 2.92 -1.09 28.73
N LEU A 265 4.25 -1.19 28.85
CA LEU A 265 5.15 -1.45 27.73
C LEU A 265 4.82 -2.76 27.01
N ASN A 266 5.04 -2.78 25.68
CA ASN A 266 5.02 -3.98 24.86
C ASN A 266 6.24 -4.88 25.16
N SER A 267 6.24 -5.48 26.36
CA SER A 267 7.38 -6.20 26.91
C SER A 267 7.72 -7.46 26.11
N TYR A 268 6.71 -8.13 25.53
CA TYR A 268 6.91 -9.25 24.62
C TYR A 268 7.62 -8.80 23.35
N GLY A 269 7.14 -7.73 22.71
CA GLY A 269 7.82 -7.21 21.53
C GLY A 269 9.24 -6.70 21.84
N ILE A 270 9.46 -6.07 23.00
CA ILE A 270 10.81 -5.64 23.43
C ILE A 270 11.75 -6.85 23.57
N ALA A 271 11.26 -7.96 24.13
CA ALA A 271 12.03 -9.21 24.24
C ALA A 271 12.44 -9.77 22.86
N GLN A 272 11.59 -9.60 21.85
CA GLN A 272 11.83 -10.08 20.49
C GLN A 272 12.90 -9.26 19.74
N LEU A 273 13.20 -8.03 20.17
CA LEU A 273 14.23 -7.18 19.53
C LEU A 273 15.59 -7.88 19.48
N GLN A 274 15.92 -8.68 20.50
CA GLN A 274 17.14 -9.47 20.55
C GLN A 274 17.31 -10.34 19.29
N LYS A 275 16.23 -10.97 18.80
CA LYS A 275 16.24 -11.78 17.57
C LYS A 275 16.36 -10.94 16.31
N GLY A 276 15.88 -9.70 16.33
CA GLY A 276 16.13 -8.74 15.25
C GLY A 276 17.61 -8.35 15.14
N PHE A 277 18.28 -8.09 16.27
CA PHE A 277 19.72 -7.82 16.28
C PHE A 277 20.55 -9.02 15.83
N GLU A 278 20.24 -10.22 16.34
CA GLU A 278 20.90 -11.46 15.93
C GLU A 278 20.74 -11.74 14.43
N GLU A 279 19.58 -11.41 13.85
CA GLU A 279 19.35 -11.51 12.41
C GLU A 279 20.25 -10.55 11.60
N VAL A 280 20.45 -9.30 12.06
CA VAL A 280 21.40 -8.37 11.41
C VAL A 280 22.83 -8.91 11.50
N GLU A 281 23.21 -9.50 12.63
CA GLU A 281 24.52 -10.14 12.82
C GLU A 281 24.69 -11.37 11.92
N ARG A 282 23.63 -12.17 11.75
CA ARG A 282 23.59 -13.33 10.84
C ARG A 282 23.78 -12.92 9.38
N CYS A 283 23.26 -11.77 8.97
CA CYS A 283 23.55 -11.16 7.66
C CYS A 283 24.97 -10.57 7.56
N GLY A 284 25.79 -10.72 8.59
CA GLY A 284 27.18 -10.24 8.66
C GLY A 284 27.31 -8.76 9.03
N GLY A 285 26.29 -8.21 9.70
CA GLY A 285 26.29 -6.85 10.25
C GLY A 285 25.73 -5.80 9.30
N MET A 286 25.37 -4.63 9.85
CA MET A 286 24.73 -3.56 9.10
C MET A 286 25.63 -2.98 8.00
N GLN A 287 26.96 -3.03 8.15
CA GLN A 287 27.89 -2.59 7.11
C GLN A 287 27.80 -3.44 5.84
N LYS A 288 27.63 -4.77 5.96
CA LYS A 288 27.43 -5.64 4.80
C LYS A 288 26.07 -5.40 4.14
N ILE A 289 25.02 -5.21 4.94
CA ILE A 289 23.68 -4.84 4.44
C ILE A 289 23.74 -3.51 3.69
N GLN A 290 24.45 -2.50 4.21
CA GLN A 290 24.64 -1.22 3.55
C GLN A 290 25.33 -1.37 2.19
N ASN A 291 26.42 -2.14 2.13
CA ASN A 291 27.17 -2.36 0.89
C ASN A 291 26.34 -3.12 -0.15
N LEU A 292 25.64 -4.19 0.25
CA LEU A 292 24.76 -4.95 -0.63
C LEU A 292 23.66 -4.06 -1.22
N THR A 293 22.90 -3.39 -0.35
CA THR A 293 21.77 -2.57 -0.78
C THR A 293 22.19 -1.37 -1.63
N TYR A 294 23.38 -0.81 -1.36
CA TYR A 294 24.00 0.20 -2.22
C TYR A 294 24.35 -0.34 -3.61
N GLN A 295 24.95 -1.53 -3.70
CA GLN A 295 25.28 -2.17 -4.98
C GLN A 295 24.03 -2.46 -5.81
N LEU A 296 22.99 -3.02 -5.20
CA LEU A 296 21.69 -3.26 -5.86
C LEU A 296 21.08 -1.95 -6.36
N ARG A 297 21.10 -0.89 -5.54
CA ARG A 297 20.67 0.45 -5.95
C ARG A 297 21.46 0.98 -7.14
N CYS A 298 22.79 0.83 -7.16
CA CYS A 298 23.61 1.21 -8.30
C CYS A 298 23.26 0.42 -9.58
N LYS A 299 22.99 -0.89 -9.47
CA LYS A 299 22.56 -1.72 -10.59
C LYS A 299 21.20 -1.28 -11.13
N ALA A 300 20.23 -1.05 -10.24
CA ALA A 300 18.91 -0.58 -10.62
C ALA A 300 18.94 0.79 -11.29
N VAL A 301 19.74 1.75 -10.79
CA VAL A 301 19.89 3.07 -11.43
C VAL A 301 20.50 2.93 -12.83
N LYS A 302 21.52 2.08 -13.01
CA LYS A 302 22.12 1.82 -14.32
C LYS A 302 21.12 1.22 -15.30
N MET A 303 20.33 0.24 -14.83
CA MET A 303 19.26 -0.39 -15.62
C MET A 303 18.20 0.65 -16.02
N LEU A 304 17.65 1.40 -15.07
CA LEU A 304 16.61 2.39 -15.34
C LEU A 304 17.11 3.49 -16.30
N ALA A 305 18.35 3.93 -16.14
CA ALA A 305 18.94 4.96 -16.99
C ALA A 305 19.23 4.48 -18.42
N SER A 306 19.36 3.17 -18.67
CA SER A 306 19.61 2.62 -20.00
C SER A 306 18.34 2.44 -20.84
N LYS A 307 17.14 2.59 -20.26
CA LYS A 307 15.87 2.37 -20.95
C LYS A 307 15.52 3.49 -21.92
N LEU A 308 15.45 3.12 -23.20
CA LEU A 308 15.08 4.00 -24.31
C LEU A 308 13.89 3.43 -25.07
N HIS A 309 13.00 4.32 -25.50
CA HIS A 309 11.99 4.03 -26.51
C HIS A 309 12.66 3.82 -27.88
N PRO A 310 11.97 3.18 -28.86
CA PRO A 310 12.48 3.02 -30.22
C PRO A 310 12.87 4.34 -30.91
N ASN A 311 12.23 5.45 -30.53
CA ASN A 311 12.57 6.79 -31.05
C ASN A 311 13.78 7.44 -30.34
N GLY A 312 14.49 6.71 -29.48
CA GLY A 312 15.67 7.17 -28.75
C GLY A 312 15.37 8.05 -27.52
N LYS A 313 14.10 8.36 -27.20
CA LYS A 313 13.75 9.08 -25.97
C LYS A 313 13.84 8.17 -24.74
N LYS A 314 14.12 8.75 -23.58
CA LYS A 314 14.17 8.03 -22.30
C LYS A 314 12.80 7.49 -21.90
N VAL A 315 12.78 6.29 -21.33
CA VAL A 315 11.58 5.67 -20.73
C VAL A 315 11.47 6.02 -19.25
N VAL A 316 12.57 6.41 -18.60
CA VAL A 316 12.61 6.65 -17.15
C VAL A 316 13.16 8.03 -16.85
N GLU A 317 12.50 8.73 -15.93
CA GLU A 317 13.01 9.92 -15.27
C GLU A 317 13.34 9.58 -13.81
N ILE A 318 14.63 9.56 -13.48
CA ILE A 318 15.12 9.23 -12.13
C ILE A 318 15.27 10.51 -11.31
N TYR A 319 14.72 10.50 -10.10
CA TYR A 319 14.85 11.59 -9.13
C TYR A 319 16.01 11.29 -8.18
N SER A 320 17.12 11.97 -8.41
CA SER A 320 18.32 11.87 -7.58
C SER A 320 18.92 13.25 -7.29
N GLN A 321 19.87 13.26 -6.36
CA GLN A 321 20.73 14.41 -6.11
C GLN A 321 21.54 14.76 -7.38
N PRO A 322 21.65 16.04 -7.77
CA PRO A 322 22.39 16.43 -8.97
C PRO A 322 23.93 16.40 -8.83
N ASP A 323 24.51 16.58 -7.63
CA ASP A 323 25.92 17.00 -7.51
C ASP A 323 26.76 16.36 -6.38
N CYS A 324 26.62 15.07 -6.09
CA CYS A 324 27.51 14.41 -5.10
C CYS A 324 28.23 13.18 -5.67
N GLN A 325 29.47 12.96 -5.22
CA GLN A 325 30.11 11.64 -5.31
C GLN A 325 29.26 10.66 -4.50
N ILE A 326 28.41 9.93 -5.21
CA ILE A 326 27.50 8.96 -4.61
C ILE A 326 28.35 7.80 -4.08
N ASN A 327 28.22 7.54 -2.77
CA ASN A 327 28.86 6.42 -2.10
C ASN A 327 27.93 5.89 -0.97
N PRO A 328 28.23 4.74 -0.35
CA PRO A 328 27.39 4.19 0.71
C PRO A 328 27.18 5.12 1.91
N ALA A 329 28.05 6.10 2.17
CA ALA A 329 27.90 7.05 3.27
C ALA A 329 26.96 8.22 2.92
N SER A 330 26.90 8.65 1.66
CA SER A 330 26.06 9.77 1.20
C SER A 330 24.71 9.35 0.62
N GLN A 331 24.54 8.07 0.28
CA GLN A 331 23.35 7.56 -0.41
C GLN A 331 22.87 6.23 0.17
N GLY A 332 21.55 6.14 0.39
CA GLY A 332 20.85 4.93 0.81
C GLY A 332 20.29 4.11 -0.34
N ALA A 333 19.57 3.06 0.01
CA ALA A 333 19.08 2.01 -0.87
C ALA A 333 17.82 2.35 -1.69
N ILE A 334 17.50 3.63 -1.85
CA ILE A 334 16.23 4.08 -2.46
C ILE A 334 16.50 4.65 -3.85
N VAL A 335 15.57 4.37 -4.78
CA VAL A 335 15.48 5.02 -6.09
C VAL A 335 14.04 5.48 -6.29
N ALA A 336 13.85 6.78 -6.54
CA ALA A 336 12.57 7.33 -6.95
C ALA A 336 12.63 7.68 -8.45
N PHE A 337 11.57 7.40 -9.19
CA PHE A 337 11.48 7.67 -10.61
C PHE A 337 10.04 7.79 -11.09
N ASN A 338 9.83 8.27 -12.31
CA ASN A 338 8.60 8.08 -13.08
C ASN A 338 8.91 7.47 -14.44
N LEU A 339 7.91 6.85 -15.05
CA LEU A 339 8.01 6.34 -16.42
C LEU A 339 7.45 7.36 -17.41
N LEU A 340 8.18 7.57 -18.49
CA LEU A 340 7.86 8.44 -19.61
C LEU A 340 7.33 7.61 -20.77
N ARG A 341 6.46 8.22 -21.56
CA ARG A 341 5.87 7.69 -22.79
C ARG A 341 6.75 8.08 -23.97
N ILE A 342 6.50 7.43 -25.11
CA ILE A 342 7.22 7.70 -26.36
C ILE A 342 7.08 9.16 -26.86
N ASP A 343 6.00 9.85 -26.51
CA ASP A 343 5.80 11.27 -26.81
C ASP A 343 6.50 12.22 -25.83
N GLY A 344 6.98 11.71 -24.69
CA GLY A 344 7.59 12.46 -23.60
C GLY A 344 6.64 12.81 -22.46
N GLY A 345 5.35 12.43 -22.54
CA GLY A 345 4.42 12.55 -21.42
C GLY A 345 4.64 11.46 -20.36
N TYR A 346 3.95 11.54 -19.22
CA TYR A 346 4.09 10.56 -18.13
C TYR A 346 3.13 9.37 -18.25
N TYR A 347 3.58 8.20 -17.84
CA TYR A 347 2.70 7.14 -17.35
C TYR A 347 2.27 7.47 -15.92
N GLY A 348 0.99 7.29 -15.61
CA GLY A 348 0.49 7.45 -14.25
C GLY A 348 1.03 6.35 -13.33
N TYR A 349 1.44 6.69 -12.11
CA TYR A 349 2.04 5.70 -11.21
C TYR A 349 1.05 4.59 -10.81
N THR A 350 -0.27 4.82 -10.85
CA THR A 350 -1.30 3.79 -10.62
C THR A 350 -1.34 2.78 -11.77
N GLU A 351 -1.06 3.22 -13.00
CA GLU A 351 -0.89 2.33 -14.14
C GLU A 351 0.31 1.40 -13.92
N VAL A 352 1.44 1.96 -13.48
CA VAL A 352 2.66 1.19 -13.19
C VAL A 352 2.46 0.21 -12.04
N GLU A 353 1.80 0.62 -10.97
CA GLU A 353 1.47 -0.24 -9.84
C GLU A 353 0.62 -1.45 -10.27
N LYS A 354 -0.36 -1.25 -11.15
CA LYS A 354 -1.18 -2.34 -11.72
C LYS A 354 -0.34 -3.30 -12.54
N MET A 355 0.61 -2.82 -13.33
CA MET A 355 1.51 -3.68 -14.09
C MET A 355 2.47 -4.44 -13.17
N CYS A 356 3.04 -3.79 -12.16
CA CYS A 356 3.90 -4.44 -11.17
C CYS A 356 3.19 -5.60 -10.47
N ALA A 357 1.91 -5.43 -10.09
CA ALA A 357 1.12 -6.49 -9.46
C ALA A 357 0.97 -7.75 -10.33
N ILE A 358 0.90 -7.60 -11.66
CA ILE A 358 0.82 -8.72 -12.60
C ILE A 358 2.15 -9.51 -12.61
N PHE A 359 3.27 -8.80 -12.56
CA PHE A 359 4.61 -9.38 -12.50
C PHE A 359 5.01 -9.82 -11.07
N GLY A 360 4.11 -9.68 -10.09
CA GLY A 360 4.38 -10.02 -8.69
C GLY A 360 5.44 -9.14 -8.05
N ILE A 361 5.59 -7.89 -8.49
CA ILE A 361 6.54 -6.91 -7.94
C ILE A 361 5.79 -6.01 -6.96
N GLU A 362 6.30 -5.95 -5.73
CA GLU A 362 5.76 -5.04 -4.70
C GLU A 362 6.65 -3.80 -4.59
N LEU A 363 6.08 -2.63 -4.89
CA LEU A 363 6.75 -1.33 -4.76
C LEU A 363 5.79 -0.29 -4.20
N ARG A 364 6.23 0.96 -4.05
CA ARG A 364 5.39 2.05 -3.54
C ARG A 364 5.26 3.22 -4.49
N THR A 365 4.08 3.84 -4.51
CA THR A 365 3.76 5.01 -5.33
C THR A 365 3.28 6.21 -4.49
N GLY A 366 3.29 7.41 -5.07
CA GLY A 366 2.83 8.66 -4.47
C GLY A 366 3.97 9.57 -3.96
N CYS A 367 3.71 10.41 -2.95
CA CYS A 367 4.73 11.30 -2.36
C CYS A 367 5.44 10.68 -1.13
N PHE A 368 5.21 9.40 -0.82
CA PHE A 368 5.86 8.64 0.26
C PHE A 368 5.82 9.28 1.66
N CYS A 369 4.81 10.09 1.97
CA CYS A 369 4.77 10.89 3.20
C CYS A 369 5.93 11.92 3.30
N ASN A 370 6.38 12.46 2.17
CA ASN A 370 7.39 13.51 2.09
C ASN A 370 7.03 14.49 0.96
N ILE A 371 6.08 15.38 1.25
CA ILE A 371 5.57 16.34 0.27
C ILE A 371 6.64 17.35 -0.17
N GLY A 372 7.61 17.70 0.68
CA GLY A 372 8.65 18.66 0.31
C GLY A 372 9.62 18.11 -0.74
N ALA A 373 10.07 16.87 -0.59
CA ALA A 373 10.82 16.20 -1.65
C ALA A 373 9.99 16.03 -2.92
N CYS A 374 8.72 15.64 -2.78
CA CYS A 374 7.79 15.50 -3.90
C CYS A 374 7.65 16.82 -4.70
N LYS A 375 7.46 17.95 -4.01
CA LYS A 375 7.43 19.29 -4.61
C LYS A 375 8.72 19.62 -5.35
N LYS A 376 9.86 19.38 -4.70
CA LYS A 376 11.18 19.67 -5.25
C LYS A 376 11.45 18.92 -6.55
N TYR A 377 11.25 17.60 -6.54
CA TYR A 377 11.59 16.76 -7.68
C TYR A 377 10.56 16.81 -8.82
N LEU A 378 9.29 17.03 -8.51
CA LEU A 378 8.21 17.09 -9.52
C LEU A 378 7.90 18.52 -9.98
N GLY A 379 8.55 19.54 -9.42
CA GLY A 379 8.28 20.95 -9.72
C GLY A 379 6.85 21.38 -9.36
N ILE A 380 6.29 20.84 -8.27
CA ILE A 380 4.92 21.13 -7.82
C ILE A 380 4.94 22.28 -6.81
N THR A 381 4.13 23.32 -7.03
CA THR A 381 4.00 24.46 -6.11
C THR A 381 3.00 24.21 -4.99
N SER A 382 3.01 25.03 -3.94
CA SER A 382 2.02 24.95 -2.86
C SER A 382 0.60 25.26 -3.35
N GLU A 383 0.47 26.16 -4.33
CA GLU A 383 -0.79 26.54 -4.98
C GLU A 383 -1.38 25.33 -5.71
N MET A 384 -0.56 24.65 -6.52
CA MET A 384 -0.98 23.43 -7.23
C MET A 384 -1.45 22.34 -6.26
N ILE A 385 -0.80 22.17 -5.11
CA ILE A 385 -1.24 21.20 -4.10
C ILE A 385 -2.62 21.55 -3.56
N ARG A 386 -2.86 22.82 -3.20
CA ARG A 386 -4.17 23.27 -2.70
C ARG A 386 -5.27 23.09 -3.76
N GLU A 387 -4.99 23.46 -5.00
CA GLU A 387 -5.92 23.26 -6.11
C GLU A 387 -6.24 21.78 -6.35
N ASN A 388 -5.22 20.92 -6.34
CA ASN A 388 -5.40 19.48 -6.49
C ASN A 388 -6.26 18.92 -5.36
N MET A 389 -6.01 19.33 -4.10
CA MET A 389 -6.83 18.93 -2.95
C MET A 389 -8.28 19.41 -3.08
N ASN A 390 -8.52 20.63 -3.56
CA ASN A 390 -9.87 21.13 -3.82
C ASN A 390 -10.58 20.34 -4.93
N LYS A 391 -9.83 19.81 -5.90
CA LYS A 391 -10.32 18.89 -6.94
C LYS A 391 -10.45 17.42 -6.47
N GLY A 392 -10.32 17.17 -5.18
CA GLY A 392 -10.51 15.84 -4.59
C GLY A 392 -9.25 14.99 -4.43
N LYS A 393 -8.05 15.48 -4.81
CA LYS A 393 -6.78 14.74 -4.61
C LYS A 393 -6.54 14.48 -3.13
N ARG A 394 -6.27 13.23 -2.78
CA ARG A 394 -5.90 12.73 -1.46
C ARG A 394 -4.71 11.77 -1.59
N CYS A 395 -4.03 11.50 -0.48
CA CYS A 395 -2.99 10.49 -0.45
C CYS A 395 -3.61 9.09 -0.64
N GLY A 396 -3.10 8.31 -1.59
CA GLY A 396 -3.56 6.93 -1.85
C GLY A 396 -4.79 6.82 -2.75
N ASP A 397 -5.25 7.91 -3.37
CA ASP A 397 -6.26 7.82 -4.44
C ASP A 397 -5.65 7.42 -5.79
N GLU A 398 -6.52 7.21 -6.79
CA GLU A 398 -6.13 6.89 -8.17
C GLU A 398 -5.85 8.14 -9.05
N ILE A 399 -5.82 9.36 -8.49
CA ILE A 399 -5.56 10.59 -9.25
C ILE A 399 -4.05 10.84 -9.29
N ASP A 400 -3.37 10.20 -10.24
CA ASP A 400 -1.91 10.19 -10.35
C ASP A 400 -1.35 11.19 -11.38
N LEU A 401 -2.17 11.64 -12.34
CA LEU A 401 -1.84 12.67 -13.32
C LEU A 401 -2.85 13.82 -13.30
N ILE A 402 -2.37 15.06 -13.24
CA ILE A 402 -3.21 16.28 -13.39
C ILE A 402 -2.57 17.17 -14.45
N ASN A 403 -3.33 17.50 -15.51
CA ASN A 403 -2.84 18.24 -16.67
C ASN A 403 -1.57 17.62 -17.29
N GLY A 404 -1.50 16.29 -17.32
CA GLY A 404 -0.36 15.53 -17.84
C GLY A 404 0.88 15.50 -16.93
N ARG A 405 0.83 16.13 -15.74
CA ARG A 405 1.92 16.10 -14.75
C ARG A 405 1.65 15.10 -13.64
N PRO A 406 2.68 14.38 -13.18
CA PRO A 406 2.54 13.44 -12.07
C PRO A 406 2.30 14.17 -10.75
N THR A 407 1.41 13.61 -9.92
CA THR A 407 1.13 14.10 -8.56
C THR A 407 1.98 13.41 -7.49
N GLY A 408 2.86 12.49 -7.92
CA GLY A 408 3.71 11.65 -7.08
C GLY A 408 4.76 10.92 -7.92
N ALA A 409 5.49 10.00 -7.32
CA ALA A 409 6.51 9.19 -7.98
C ALA A 409 6.33 7.69 -7.72
N ILE A 410 7.12 6.88 -8.39
CA ILE A 410 7.36 5.47 -8.06
C ILE A 410 8.63 5.38 -7.23
N ARG A 411 8.65 4.54 -6.19
CA ARG A 411 9.83 4.30 -5.36
C ARG A 411 10.07 2.81 -5.23
N ILE A 412 11.30 2.42 -5.53
CA ILE A 412 11.88 1.14 -5.19
C ILE A 412 12.94 1.33 -4.11
N SER A 413 13.07 0.34 -3.24
CA SER A 413 13.98 0.37 -2.11
C SER A 413 14.43 -1.04 -1.76
N PHE A 414 15.73 -1.22 -1.58
CA PHE A 414 16.35 -2.50 -1.31
C PHE A 414 16.61 -2.70 0.18
N GLY A 415 16.53 -3.94 0.63
CA GLY A 415 16.86 -4.36 1.99
C GLY A 415 17.70 -5.62 1.99
N ARG A 416 17.91 -6.19 3.18
CA ARG A 416 18.83 -7.33 3.38
C ARG A 416 18.41 -8.61 2.65
N THR A 417 17.14 -8.74 2.26
CA THR A 417 16.61 -9.90 1.53
C THR A 417 16.51 -9.66 0.02
N SER A 418 16.82 -8.46 -0.46
CA SER A 418 16.75 -8.15 -1.88
C SER A 418 17.89 -8.80 -2.65
N THR A 419 17.64 -9.13 -3.91
CA THR A 419 18.61 -9.77 -4.81
C THR A 419 18.66 -9.09 -6.17
N GLU A 420 19.57 -9.53 -7.04
CA GLU A 420 19.64 -9.03 -8.42
C GLU A 420 18.44 -9.49 -9.25
N GLN A 421 17.87 -10.66 -8.96
CA GLN A 421 16.66 -11.14 -9.63
C GLN A 421 15.46 -10.20 -9.42
N ASP A 422 15.42 -9.45 -8.31
CA ASP A 422 14.39 -8.44 -8.09
C ASP A 422 14.52 -7.28 -9.11
N ILE A 423 15.75 -6.95 -9.49
CA ILE A 423 16.05 -5.93 -10.52
C ILE A 423 15.70 -6.50 -11.90
N ASP A 424 16.05 -7.75 -12.18
CA ASP A 424 15.73 -8.42 -13.45
C ASP A 424 14.22 -8.52 -13.68
N ALA A 425 13.43 -8.80 -12.63
CA ALA A 425 11.97 -8.82 -12.71
C ALA A 425 11.41 -7.41 -13.02
N LEU A 426 11.94 -6.37 -12.36
CA LEU A 426 11.58 -4.98 -12.65
C LEU A 426 11.95 -4.58 -14.08
N ASP A 427 13.12 -5.02 -14.54
CA ASP A 427 13.63 -4.81 -15.90
C ASP A 427 12.68 -5.39 -16.95
N GLN A 428 12.33 -6.66 -16.78
CA GLN A 428 11.40 -7.37 -17.65
C GLN A 428 10.02 -6.70 -17.67
N MET A 429 9.51 -6.27 -16.51
CA MET A 429 8.22 -5.59 -16.41
C MET A 429 8.25 -4.24 -17.15
N ILE A 430 9.32 -3.45 -17.01
CA ILE A 430 9.47 -2.18 -17.74
C ILE A 430 9.55 -2.41 -19.24
N ASP A 431 10.35 -3.37 -19.69
CA ASP A 431 10.51 -3.69 -21.11
C ASP A 431 9.21 -4.20 -21.73
N THR A 432 8.49 -5.06 -21.02
CA THR A 432 7.25 -5.64 -21.53
C THR A 432 6.12 -4.61 -21.59
N CYS A 433 6.02 -3.76 -20.57
CA CYS A 433 4.84 -2.89 -20.41
C CYS A 433 5.05 -1.46 -20.90
N PHE A 434 6.26 -0.91 -20.82
CA PHE A 434 6.48 0.54 -20.92
C PHE A 434 7.51 0.95 -21.97
N VAL A 435 8.39 0.06 -22.42
CA VAL A 435 9.18 0.30 -23.62
C VAL A 435 8.27 0.21 -24.84
N GLY A 436 8.10 1.34 -25.52
CA GLY A 436 7.20 1.47 -26.67
C GLY A 436 7.42 0.35 -27.70
N SER A 437 6.34 -0.31 -28.12
CA SER A 437 6.35 -1.23 -29.24
C SER A 437 5.87 -0.51 -30.49
N ASP A 438 6.41 -0.87 -31.66
CA ASP A 438 6.08 -0.28 -32.96
C ASP A 438 4.67 -0.65 -33.47
N ARG A 439 3.76 -1.01 -32.55
CA ARG A 439 2.35 -1.33 -32.83
C ARG A 439 1.60 -0.03 -33.09
N SER A 440 1.95 0.60 -34.19
CA SER A 440 1.18 1.69 -34.78
C SER A 440 -0.24 1.21 -35.02
N PHE A 441 -1.20 1.94 -34.46
CA PHE A 441 -2.58 1.84 -34.87
C PHE A 441 -2.63 2.20 -36.36
N SER A 442 -2.94 1.22 -37.21
CA SER A 442 -3.44 1.57 -38.54
C SER A 442 -4.79 2.25 -38.34
N SER A 443 -4.80 3.55 -38.59
CA SER A 443 -5.96 4.41 -38.46
C SER A 443 -7.06 3.98 -39.41
N GLY A 444 -8.23 3.67 -38.83
CA GLY A 444 -9.53 3.72 -39.49
C GLY A 444 -10.00 2.40 -40.11
N PRO A 445 -10.95 1.67 -39.49
CA PRO A 445 -11.79 0.81 -40.29
C PRO A 445 -12.52 1.69 -41.31
N LYS A 446 -12.40 1.35 -42.61
CA LYS A 446 -13.33 1.87 -43.62
C LYS A 446 -14.75 1.63 -43.09
N ALA A 447 -15.57 2.68 -43.10
CA ALA A 447 -16.98 2.57 -42.78
C ALA A 447 -17.61 1.51 -43.70
N LEU A 448 -17.84 0.31 -43.16
CA LEU A 448 -18.71 -0.67 -43.78
C LEU A 448 -20.13 -0.10 -43.65
N LYS A 449 -20.76 0.18 -44.80
CA LYS A 449 -22.22 0.37 -44.83
C LYS A 449 -22.83 -0.96 -44.38
N LEU A 450 -23.30 -1.01 -43.14
CA LEU A 450 -24.05 -2.15 -42.62
C LEU A 450 -25.44 -2.16 -43.28
N GLU A 451 -25.68 -3.15 -44.13
CA GLU A 451 -27.04 -3.62 -44.39
C GLU A 451 -27.51 -4.33 -43.12
N ALA A 452 -28.37 -3.65 -42.36
CA ALA A 452 -29.18 -4.09 -41.21
C ALA A 452 -28.83 -5.46 -40.57
N TYR A 453 -27.77 -5.53 -39.76
CA TYR A 453 -27.69 -6.54 -38.72
C TYR A 453 -28.48 -6.05 -37.50
N LEU A 454 -29.49 -6.81 -37.09
CA LEU A 454 -30.16 -6.62 -35.80
C LEU A 454 -29.18 -7.08 -34.70
N PRO A 455 -28.79 -6.20 -33.76
CA PRO A 455 -27.95 -6.61 -32.64
C PRO A 455 -28.64 -7.69 -31.83
N THR A 456 -27.91 -8.71 -31.37
CA THR A 456 -28.47 -9.82 -30.58
C THR A 456 -27.58 -10.20 -29.41
N VAL A 457 -28.18 -10.81 -28.39
CA VAL A 457 -27.45 -11.52 -27.32
C VAL A 457 -26.84 -12.79 -27.91
N VAL A 458 -25.57 -13.07 -27.64
CA VAL A 458 -24.89 -14.28 -28.13
C VAL A 458 -24.51 -15.25 -27.02
N ASN A 459 -24.07 -14.74 -25.86
CA ASN A 459 -23.70 -15.57 -24.73
C ASN A 459 -24.22 -14.96 -23.43
N LEU A 460 -24.73 -15.82 -22.57
CA LEU A 460 -25.11 -15.49 -21.21
C LEU A 460 -24.28 -16.30 -20.22
N PHE A 461 -23.76 -15.64 -19.20
CA PHE A 461 -22.99 -16.24 -18.13
C PHE A 461 -23.54 -15.80 -16.76
N SER A 462 -23.73 -16.77 -15.87
CA SER A 462 -23.97 -16.55 -14.44
C SER A 462 -22.81 -17.14 -13.65
N PHE A 463 -22.35 -16.47 -12.62
CA PHE A 463 -21.24 -16.88 -11.76
C PHE A 463 -21.78 -17.16 -10.35
N PRO A 464 -22.30 -18.36 -10.05
CA PRO A 464 -22.94 -18.64 -8.77
C PRO A 464 -22.02 -18.45 -7.58
N ILE A 465 -20.74 -18.85 -7.74
CA ILE A 465 -19.69 -18.64 -6.74
C ILE A 465 -18.79 -17.48 -7.17
N LYS A 466 -18.59 -16.51 -6.28
CA LYS A 466 -17.69 -15.38 -6.51
C LYS A 466 -16.27 -15.88 -6.83
N SER A 467 -15.66 -15.33 -7.89
CA SER A 467 -14.29 -15.62 -8.34
C SER A 467 -14.07 -17.00 -8.99
N VAL A 468 -15.11 -17.84 -9.13
CA VAL A 468 -15.04 -19.17 -9.78
C VAL A 468 -15.50 -19.07 -11.24
N GLY A 469 -15.02 -19.97 -12.11
CA GLY A 469 -15.43 -20.04 -13.52
C GLY A 469 -16.91 -20.39 -13.74
N SER A 470 -17.41 -20.17 -14.95
CA SER A 470 -18.78 -20.49 -15.35
C SER A 470 -18.81 -21.05 -16.78
N VAL A 471 -19.92 -21.70 -17.12
CA VAL A 471 -20.22 -22.26 -18.45
C VAL A 471 -21.38 -21.45 -19.04
N PRO A 472 -21.36 -21.11 -20.34
CA PRO A 472 -22.46 -20.39 -20.96
C PRO A 472 -23.76 -21.20 -20.91
N LYS A 473 -24.88 -20.51 -20.75
CA LYS A 473 -26.23 -21.08 -20.95
C LYS A 473 -27.01 -20.28 -21.96
N GLU A 474 -28.01 -20.93 -22.55
CA GLU A 474 -28.90 -20.30 -23.52
C GLU A 474 -29.85 -19.33 -22.86
N ARG A 475 -30.31 -19.59 -21.63
CA ARG A 475 -31.31 -18.77 -20.94
C ARG A 475 -31.09 -18.65 -19.44
N TYR A 476 -31.48 -17.52 -18.88
CA TYR A 476 -31.52 -17.27 -17.44
C TYR A 476 -32.78 -16.51 -17.03
N GLU A 477 -33.36 -16.88 -15.89
CA GLU A 477 -34.39 -16.09 -15.21
C GLU A 477 -33.76 -14.83 -14.59
N LEU A 478 -34.45 -13.70 -14.77
CA LEU A 478 -34.10 -12.42 -14.19
C LEU A 478 -34.68 -12.28 -12.78
N THR A 479 -33.92 -11.63 -11.90
CA THR A 479 -34.35 -11.19 -10.57
C THR A 479 -33.98 -9.72 -10.38
N ALA A 480 -34.56 -9.06 -9.37
CA ALA A 480 -34.15 -7.71 -8.98
C ALA A 480 -32.64 -7.60 -8.61
N ARG A 481 -31.93 -8.73 -8.42
CA ARG A 481 -30.50 -8.80 -8.07
C ARG A 481 -29.61 -9.25 -9.23
N GLY A 482 -30.14 -9.47 -10.42
CA GLY A 482 -29.42 -10.02 -11.58
C GLY A 482 -29.97 -11.36 -12.03
N PHE A 483 -29.15 -12.18 -12.71
CA PHE A 483 -29.54 -13.56 -13.00
C PHE A 483 -29.80 -14.33 -11.69
N LYS A 484 -30.84 -15.14 -11.70
CA LYS A 484 -31.16 -16.00 -10.55
C LYS A 484 -29.93 -16.83 -10.16
N HIS A 485 -29.63 -16.82 -8.86
CA HIS A 485 -28.47 -17.47 -8.26
C HIS A 485 -27.08 -16.95 -8.66
N ASP A 486 -26.96 -15.81 -9.36
CA ASP A 486 -25.67 -15.16 -9.61
C ASP A 486 -25.07 -14.59 -8.32
N ARG A 487 -23.82 -14.96 -8.02
CA ARG A 487 -23.03 -14.50 -6.86
C ARG A 487 -23.73 -14.72 -5.52
N ASP A 488 -24.49 -15.80 -5.38
CA ASP A 488 -25.11 -16.24 -4.13
C ASP A 488 -24.13 -17.00 -3.21
N PHE A 489 -22.93 -17.36 -3.70
CA PHE A 489 -21.95 -18.14 -2.96
C PHE A 489 -20.56 -17.50 -2.94
N LEU A 490 -19.77 -17.82 -1.92
CA LEU A 490 -18.35 -17.48 -1.84
C LEU A 490 -17.53 -18.59 -1.18
N ILE A 491 -16.25 -18.68 -1.52
CA ILE A 491 -15.29 -19.58 -0.85
C ILE A 491 -14.44 -18.77 0.13
N VAL A 492 -14.26 -19.30 1.34
CA VAL A 492 -13.36 -18.73 2.34
C VAL A 492 -12.31 -19.74 2.77
N LYS A 493 -11.14 -19.23 3.17
CA LYS A 493 -10.08 -19.97 3.87
C LYS A 493 -9.79 -19.25 5.18
N ASP A 494 -9.87 -19.94 6.32
CA ASP A 494 -9.67 -19.34 7.66
C ASP A 494 -10.47 -18.03 7.84
N ASP A 495 -11.75 -18.04 7.44
CA ASP A 495 -12.65 -16.87 7.43
C ASP A 495 -12.22 -15.70 6.53
N VAL A 496 -11.21 -15.85 5.67
CA VAL A 496 -10.80 -14.85 4.66
C VAL A 496 -11.37 -15.24 3.28
N THR A 497 -11.96 -14.27 2.57
CA THR A 497 -12.58 -14.54 1.25
C THR A 497 -11.50 -14.78 0.21
N LEU A 498 -11.56 -15.93 -0.45
CA LEU A 498 -10.70 -16.21 -1.59
C LEU A 498 -11.14 -15.36 -2.79
N ASN A 499 -10.17 -14.83 -3.53
CA ASN A 499 -10.41 -14.10 -4.76
C ASN A 499 -9.38 -14.53 -5.81
N LEU A 500 -9.80 -14.57 -7.07
CA LEU A 500 -8.99 -15.10 -8.19
C LEU A 500 -7.68 -14.33 -8.40
N LYS A 501 -7.64 -13.05 -7.99
CA LYS A 501 -6.45 -12.19 -8.09
C LYS A 501 -5.29 -12.70 -7.20
N ILE A 502 -5.60 -13.07 -5.96
CA ILE A 502 -4.63 -13.55 -4.97
C ILE A 502 -4.45 -15.08 -5.06
N HIS A 503 -5.54 -15.79 -5.36
CA HIS A 503 -5.61 -17.25 -5.38
C HIS A 503 -6.00 -17.75 -6.77
N PRO A 504 -5.05 -17.87 -7.72
CA PRO A 504 -5.32 -18.35 -9.07
C PRO A 504 -5.85 -19.80 -9.08
N GLU A 505 -5.66 -20.58 -8.02
CA GLU A 505 -6.16 -21.95 -7.87
C GLU A 505 -7.69 -22.04 -8.04
N LEU A 506 -8.42 -20.93 -7.80
CA LEU A 506 -9.86 -20.85 -8.07
C LEU A 506 -10.22 -21.03 -9.56
N CYS A 507 -9.27 -20.87 -10.49
CA CYS A 507 -9.44 -21.18 -11.92
C CYS A 507 -9.70 -22.68 -12.15
N ARG A 508 -9.26 -23.53 -11.23
CA ARG A 508 -9.48 -24.99 -11.27
C ARG A 508 -10.92 -25.38 -11.02
N LEU A 509 -11.82 -24.43 -10.76
CA LEU A 509 -13.21 -24.70 -10.45
C LEU A 509 -14.14 -24.00 -11.44
N THR A 510 -15.21 -24.71 -11.82
CA THR A 510 -16.38 -24.15 -12.48
C THR A 510 -17.62 -24.41 -11.64
N ALA A 511 -18.60 -23.51 -11.70
CA ALA A 511 -19.84 -23.65 -10.94
C ALA A 511 -21.06 -23.36 -11.80
N ILE A 512 -22.05 -24.25 -11.74
CA ILE A 512 -23.33 -24.11 -12.44
C ILE A 512 -24.49 -24.44 -11.51
N ILE A 513 -25.62 -23.78 -11.73
CA ILE A 513 -26.89 -24.15 -11.10
C ILE A 513 -27.62 -25.12 -12.02
N VAL A 514 -28.02 -26.29 -11.53
CA VAL A 514 -28.72 -27.32 -12.31
C VAL A 514 -30.18 -27.33 -11.89
N ASN A 515 -31.07 -27.06 -12.85
CA ASN A 515 -32.53 -27.05 -12.69
C ASN A 515 -33.07 -26.17 -11.55
N ASP A 516 -32.32 -25.14 -11.13
CA ASP A 516 -32.58 -24.32 -9.93
C ASP A 516 -32.62 -25.07 -8.59
N ASP A 517 -32.42 -26.39 -8.61
CA ASP A 517 -32.51 -27.27 -7.44
C ASP A 517 -31.16 -27.54 -6.79
N SER A 518 -30.05 -27.34 -7.51
CA SER A 518 -28.71 -27.66 -7.00
C SER A 518 -27.61 -26.78 -7.57
N LEU A 519 -26.60 -26.50 -6.74
CA LEU A 519 -25.31 -25.97 -7.17
C LEU A 519 -24.36 -27.13 -7.42
N GLN A 520 -23.85 -27.25 -8.63
CA GLN A 520 -22.79 -28.18 -8.99
C GLN A 520 -21.48 -27.41 -9.12
N ILE A 521 -20.46 -27.84 -8.37
CA ILE A 521 -19.09 -27.36 -8.46
C ILE A 521 -18.27 -28.47 -9.09
N GLN A 522 -17.50 -28.16 -10.12
CA GLN A 522 -16.72 -29.15 -10.86
C GLN A 522 -15.27 -28.69 -10.98
N THR A 523 -14.34 -29.63 -10.92
CA THR A 523 -12.95 -29.36 -11.26
C THR A 523 -12.83 -29.03 -12.75
N PHE A 524 -11.88 -28.18 -13.10
CA PHE A 524 -11.74 -27.66 -14.45
C PHE A 524 -11.44 -28.78 -15.47
N ASP A 525 -10.67 -29.78 -15.06
CA ASP A 525 -10.40 -31.01 -15.83
C ASP A 525 -11.59 -31.96 -15.94
N GLN A 526 -12.72 -31.60 -15.33
CA GLN A 526 -13.98 -32.34 -15.29
C GLN A 526 -13.91 -33.72 -14.63
N ASN A 527 -12.82 -34.05 -13.92
CA ASN A 527 -12.61 -35.36 -13.31
C ASN A 527 -13.35 -35.54 -11.97
N ASP A 528 -13.72 -34.46 -11.28
CA ASP A 528 -14.42 -34.52 -10.00
C ASP A 528 -15.48 -33.43 -9.89
N ASN A 529 -16.58 -33.72 -9.19
CA ASN A 529 -17.66 -32.76 -8.95
C ASN A 529 -18.31 -32.95 -7.58
N PHE A 530 -18.88 -31.86 -7.07
CA PHE A 530 -19.64 -31.83 -5.84
C PHE A 530 -20.98 -31.12 -6.06
N VAL A 531 -22.07 -31.75 -5.64
CA VAL A 531 -23.44 -31.22 -5.82
C VAL A 531 -24.02 -30.85 -4.46
N ILE A 532 -24.57 -29.64 -4.37
CA ILE A 532 -25.18 -29.08 -3.17
C ILE A 532 -26.65 -28.77 -3.49
N PRO A 533 -27.61 -29.43 -2.81
CA PRO A 533 -29.02 -29.08 -2.96
C PRO A 533 -29.29 -27.64 -2.52
N MET A 534 -30.03 -26.87 -3.33
CA MET A 534 -30.49 -25.54 -2.97
C MET A 534 -31.55 -25.59 -1.86
N SER A 535 -32.20 -26.73 -1.66
CA SER A 535 -33.12 -27.03 -0.57
C SER A 535 -32.44 -27.39 0.76
N LEU A 536 -31.10 -27.41 0.80
CA LEU A 536 -30.35 -27.72 2.03
C LEU A 536 -30.74 -26.73 3.13
N SER A 537 -31.61 -27.19 4.04
CA SER A 537 -32.05 -26.44 5.22
C SER A 537 -30.88 -26.40 6.21
N LEU A 538 -30.15 -25.27 6.18
CA LEU A 538 -29.05 -24.99 7.10
C LEU A 538 -29.66 -24.58 8.45
N LYS A 539 -30.27 -25.53 9.16
CA LYS A 539 -30.86 -25.29 10.49
C LYS A 539 -29.79 -24.80 11.47
N GLU A 540 -30.21 -23.87 12.32
CA GLU A 540 -29.47 -22.97 13.23
C GLU A 540 -28.37 -23.56 14.14
N ASN A 541 -28.10 -24.87 14.13
CA ASN A 541 -27.13 -25.46 15.07
C ASN A 541 -25.70 -25.61 14.56
N ASP A 542 -25.41 -25.36 13.27
CA ASP A 542 -24.02 -25.35 12.74
C ASP A 542 -23.72 -24.20 11.76
N ALA A 543 -24.73 -23.45 11.32
CA ALA A 543 -24.53 -22.30 10.43
C ALA A 543 -24.02 -21.11 11.26
N LYS A 544 -22.71 -20.94 11.36
CA LYS A 544 -22.15 -19.67 11.84
C LYS A 544 -22.59 -18.57 10.88
N VAL A 545 -23.49 -17.69 11.32
CA VAL A 545 -23.77 -16.43 10.62
C VAL A 545 -22.50 -15.59 10.65
N VAL A 546 -21.65 -15.73 9.63
CA VAL A 546 -20.46 -14.91 9.47
C VAL A 546 -20.89 -13.62 8.76
N CYS A 547 -21.14 -12.56 9.53
CA CYS A 547 -21.46 -11.26 8.95
C CYS A 547 -20.21 -10.64 8.32
N LYS A 548 -19.93 -10.96 7.06
CA LYS A 548 -18.93 -10.23 6.28
C LYS A 548 -19.55 -8.98 5.70
N LYS A 549 -19.17 -7.82 6.25
CA LYS A 549 -19.38 -6.50 5.65
C LYS A 549 -20.81 -6.25 5.11
N THR A 550 -21.85 -6.56 5.90
CA THR A 550 -23.30 -6.33 5.65
C THR A 550 -24.13 -7.41 4.92
N ILE A 551 -23.59 -8.60 4.64
CA ILE A 551 -24.35 -9.73 4.05
C ILE A 551 -24.40 -10.90 5.04
N ALA A 552 -25.60 -11.40 5.32
CA ALA A 552 -25.82 -12.59 6.15
C ALA A 552 -25.56 -13.85 5.31
N THR A 553 -24.80 -14.80 5.85
CA THR A 553 -24.38 -16.00 5.14
C THR A 553 -24.52 -17.24 6.00
N LEU A 554 -24.74 -18.38 5.33
CA LEU A 554 -24.84 -19.69 5.94
C LEU A 554 -23.71 -20.59 5.40
N ASP A 555 -23.13 -21.39 6.28
CA ASP A 555 -22.08 -22.35 5.92
C ASP A 555 -22.69 -23.61 5.28
N CYS A 556 -22.21 -24.00 4.10
CA CYS A 556 -22.71 -25.18 3.37
C CYS A 556 -22.19 -26.52 3.93
N GLY A 557 -21.32 -26.50 4.95
CA GLY A 557 -20.97 -27.66 5.76
C GLY A 557 -19.63 -28.35 5.41
N ASP A 558 -19.25 -29.31 6.26
CA ASP A 558 -17.91 -29.92 6.25
C ASP A 558 -17.58 -30.70 4.98
N LYS A 559 -18.58 -31.33 4.35
CA LYS A 559 -18.35 -32.17 3.16
C LYS A 559 -17.85 -31.35 1.98
N VAL A 560 -18.52 -30.24 1.66
CA VAL A 560 -18.06 -29.34 0.60
C VAL A 560 -16.77 -28.64 1.00
N GLY A 561 -16.59 -28.30 2.28
CA GLY A 561 -15.33 -27.75 2.79
C GLY A 561 -14.15 -28.68 2.49
N LYS A 562 -14.25 -29.96 2.89
CA LYS A 562 -13.21 -30.96 2.66
C LYS A 562 -12.95 -31.21 1.16
N TRP A 563 -14.00 -31.20 0.36
CA TRP A 563 -13.87 -31.33 -1.10
C TRP A 563 -13.09 -30.14 -1.69
N LEU A 564 -13.41 -28.91 -1.29
CA LEU A 564 -12.70 -27.70 -1.71
C LEU A 564 -11.24 -27.71 -1.26
N GLU A 565 -10.94 -28.26 -0.07
CA GLU A 565 -9.55 -28.38 0.40
C GLU A 565 -8.71 -29.22 -0.56
N ASN A 566 -9.25 -30.34 -1.02
CA ASN A 566 -8.56 -31.22 -1.96
C ASN A 566 -8.48 -30.59 -3.35
N ALA A 567 -9.56 -29.99 -3.85
CA ALA A 567 -9.62 -29.42 -5.20
C ALA A 567 -8.70 -28.20 -5.37
N LEU A 568 -8.52 -27.40 -4.30
CA LEU A 568 -7.71 -26.20 -4.31
C LEU A 568 -6.30 -26.41 -3.74
N ASP A 569 -6.01 -27.57 -3.14
CA ASP A 569 -4.80 -27.83 -2.35
C ASP A 569 -4.59 -26.79 -1.23
N MET A 570 -5.66 -26.54 -0.46
CA MET A 570 -5.71 -25.53 0.60
C MET A 570 -6.37 -26.10 1.85
N SER A 571 -5.86 -25.81 3.04
CA SER A 571 -6.52 -26.21 4.29
C SER A 571 -7.63 -25.24 4.71
N ASN A 572 -8.61 -25.72 5.47
CA ASN A 572 -9.67 -24.93 6.11
C ASN A 572 -10.56 -24.13 5.13
N CYS A 573 -10.89 -24.75 3.99
CA CYS A 573 -11.81 -24.17 3.02
C CYS A 573 -13.27 -24.34 3.46
N ARG A 574 -14.10 -23.30 3.28
CA ARG A 574 -15.56 -23.36 3.46
C ARG A 574 -16.28 -22.70 2.29
N LEU A 575 -17.46 -23.20 1.98
CA LEU A 575 -18.40 -22.55 1.05
C LEU A 575 -19.50 -21.87 1.85
N LEU A 576 -19.69 -20.58 1.62
CA LEU A 576 -20.75 -19.80 2.25
C LEU A 576 -21.80 -19.41 1.22
N ARG A 577 -23.07 -19.53 1.58
CA ARG A 577 -24.24 -19.11 0.78
C ARG A 577 -24.90 -17.89 1.40
N VAL A 578 -25.40 -16.97 0.58
CA VAL A 578 -26.23 -15.84 1.03
C VAL A 578 -27.51 -16.38 1.70
N ALA A 579 -27.84 -15.86 2.88
CA ALA A 579 -29.07 -16.23 3.58
C ALA A 579 -30.32 -15.66 2.86
N GLU A 580 -31.45 -16.36 2.93
CA GLU A 580 -32.67 -16.01 2.17
C GLU A 580 -33.21 -14.62 2.53
N GLU A 581 -33.09 -14.21 3.79
CA GLU A 581 -33.49 -12.90 4.29
C GLU A 581 -32.59 -11.74 3.81
N SER A 582 -31.45 -12.03 3.16
CA SER A 582 -30.53 -11.00 2.71
C SER A 582 -30.98 -10.30 1.43
N LYS A 583 -31.17 -8.98 1.51
CA LYS A 583 -31.49 -8.12 0.35
C LYS A 583 -30.31 -7.93 -0.62
N LYS A 584 -29.11 -8.42 -0.30
CA LYS A 584 -27.88 -8.25 -1.08
C LYS A 584 -27.23 -9.61 -1.36
N ASN A 585 -26.54 -9.73 -2.48
CA ASN A 585 -25.66 -10.85 -2.82
C ASN A 585 -24.21 -10.33 -2.99
N PHE A 586 -23.27 -11.18 -3.43
CA PHE A 586 -21.86 -10.80 -3.55
C PHE A 586 -21.49 -10.05 -4.84
N VAL A 587 -22.46 -9.39 -5.47
CA VAL A 587 -22.23 -8.42 -6.55
C VAL A 587 -21.35 -7.27 -6.04
N ASN A 588 -20.43 -6.79 -6.88
CA ASN A 588 -19.58 -5.64 -6.55
C ASN A 588 -20.31 -4.32 -6.85
N ASP A 589 -20.33 -3.92 -8.13
CA ASP A 589 -20.81 -2.59 -8.56
C ASP A 589 -22.22 -2.65 -9.18
N SER A 590 -22.47 -3.64 -10.05
CA SER A 590 -23.75 -3.82 -10.75
C SER A 590 -24.04 -5.30 -11.04
N PRO A 591 -25.33 -5.71 -11.06
CA PRO A 591 -25.71 -7.11 -11.32
C PRO A 591 -25.17 -7.66 -12.63
N PHE A 592 -25.19 -6.85 -13.68
CA PHE A 592 -24.77 -7.26 -15.01
C PHE A 592 -23.60 -6.43 -15.51
N LEU A 593 -22.65 -7.15 -16.10
CA LEU A 593 -21.62 -6.60 -16.98
C LEU A 593 -21.93 -7.03 -18.41
N LEU A 594 -22.11 -6.07 -19.30
CA LEU A 594 -22.31 -6.29 -20.73
C LEU A 594 -21.04 -5.94 -21.51
N ILE A 595 -20.67 -6.81 -22.45
CA ILE A 595 -19.59 -6.54 -23.41
C ILE A 595 -20.07 -6.78 -24.84
N ASN A 596 -19.47 -6.04 -25.77
CA ASN A 596 -19.72 -6.16 -27.20
C ASN A 596 -18.62 -7.00 -27.85
N GLU A 597 -19.01 -8.08 -28.55
CA GLU A 597 -18.08 -8.99 -29.20
C GLU A 597 -17.22 -8.29 -30.26
N ALA A 598 -17.74 -7.26 -30.93
CA ALA A 598 -16.96 -6.48 -31.89
C ALA A 598 -15.82 -5.70 -31.21
N SER A 599 -16.03 -5.20 -29.98
CA SER A 599 -14.99 -4.57 -29.17
C SER A 599 -13.94 -5.58 -28.72
N VAL A 600 -14.37 -6.80 -28.39
CA VAL A 600 -13.47 -7.91 -28.04
C VAL A 600 -12.60 -8.30 -29.22
N TYR A 601 -13.17 -8.36 -30.43
CA TYR A 601 -12.44 -8.65 -31.66
C TYR A 601 -11.33 -7.61 -31.93
N MET A 602 -11.58 -6.32 -31.64
CA MET A 602 -10.55 -5.29 -31.75
C MET A 602 -9.37 -5.53 -30.78
N LEU A 603 -9.65 -6.00 -29.57
CA LEU A 603 -8.60 -6.40 -28.63
C LEU A 603 -7.87 -7.67 -29.10
N SER A 604 -8.61 -8.70 -29.52
CA SER A 604 -8.08 -9.96 -30.06
C SER A 604 -7.04 -9.72 -31.14
N ARG A 605 -7.33 -8.87 -32.13
CA ARG A 605 -6.36 -8.53 -33.19
C ARG A 605 -5.13 -7.80 -32.68
N HIS A 606 -5.26 -7.01 -31.61
CA HIS A 606 -4.15 -6.24 -31.05
C HIS A 606 -3.15 -7.09 -30.28
N ILE A 607 -3.62 -8.14 -29.61
CA ILE A 607 -2.79 -9.01 -28.77
C ILE A 607 -2.61 -10.43 -29.31
N ASN A 608 -3.21 -10.74 -30.47
CA ASN A 608 -3.18 -12.06 -31.09
C ASN A 608 -3.65 -13.17 -30.13
N MET A 609 -4.76 -12.92 -29.43
CA MET A 609 -5.42 -13.86 -28.51
C MET A 609 -6.80 -14.22 -29.06
N GLU A 610 -7.23 -15.47 -28.93
CA GLU A 610 -8.53 -15.93 -29.42
C GLU A 610 -9.69 -15.19 -28.76
N VAL A 611 -10.74 -14.89 -29.53
CA VAL A 611 -11.91 -14.12 -29.04
C VAL A 611 -12.55 -14.81 -27.84
N GLN A 612 -12.66 -16.14 -27.87
CA GLN A 612 -13.27 -16.92 -26.79
C GLN A 612 -12.49 -16.81 -25.47
N ASP A 613 -11.15 -16.82 -25.54
CA ASP A 613 -10.30 -16.67 -24.35
C ASP A 613 -10.48 -15.29 -23.71
N ILE A 614 -10.64 -14.25 -24.54
CA ILE A 614 -10.89 -12.89 -24.05
C ILE A 614 -12.28 -12.78 -23.40
N LEU A 615 -13.30 -13.38 -24.01
CA LEU A 615 -14.66 -13.37 -23.47
C LEU A 615 -14.71 -13.99 -22.06
N THR A 616 -14.04 -15.14 -21.86
CA THR A 616 -14.00 -15.82 -20.56
C THR A 616 -13.22 -15.03 -19.51
N ARG A 617 -12.12 -14.36 -19.91
CA ARG A 617 -11.31 -13.49 -19.03
C ARG A 617 -12.06 -12.24 -18.55
N PHE A 618 -12.91 -11.65 -19.39
CA PHE A 618 -13.69 -10.47 -19.00
C PHE A 618 -14.84 -10.77 -18.04
N ARG A 619 -15.24 -12.04 -17.87
CA ARG A 619 -16.27 -12.47 -16.92
C ARG A 619 -17.55 -11.62 -17.00
N SER A 620 -17.98 -11.29 -18.21
CA SER A 620 -19.23 -10.56 -18.47
C SER A 620 -20.43 -11.48 -18.27
N ASN A 621 -21.55 -10.91 -17.85
CA ASN A 621 -22.81 -11.65 -17.77
C ASN A 621 -23.50 -11.75 -19.14
N ILE A 622 -23.40 -10.71 -19.96
CA ILE A 622 -24.09 -10.62 -21.26
C ILE A 622 -23.08 -10.24 -22.33
N VAL A 623 -23.03 -11.03 -23.40
CA VAL A 623 -22.25 -10.71 -24.60
C VAL A 623 -23.22 -10.44 -25.74
N VAL A 624 -23.02 -9.33 -26.44
CA VAL A 624 -23.84 -8.94 -27.60
C VAL A 624 -23.01 -8.90 -28.89
N ARG A 625 -23.66 -9.17 -30.02
CA ARG A 625 -23.11 -9.13 -31.38
C ARG A 625 -23.95 -8.21 -32.26
N GLY A 626 -23.39 -7.76 -33.37
CA GLY A 626 -24.09 -6.97 -34.39
C GLY A 626 -24.02 -5.46 -34.17
N LEU A 627 -23.16 -5.03 -33.25
CA LEU A 627 -22.92 -3.63 -32.93
C LEU A 627 -21.53 -3.18 -33.42
N PRO A 628 -21.37 -1.89 -33.78
CA PRO A 628 -20.04 -1.33 -34.02
C PRO A 628 -19.13 -1.49 -32.78
N PRO A 629 -17.82 -1.73 -32.96
CA PRO A 629 -16.88 -1.78 -31.83
C PRO A 629 -16.97 -0.53 -30.95
N PHE A 630 -16.97 -0.74 -29.64
CA PHE A 630 -16.99 0.27 -28.58
C PHE A 630 -18.24 1.16 -28.50
N ILE A 631 -19.30 0.88 -29.27
CA ILE A 631 -20.53 1.67 -29.21
C ILE A 631 -21.16 1.68 -27.81
N GLU A 632 -20.94 0.61 -27.04
CA GLU A 632 -21.42 0.47 -25.66
C GLU A 632 -20.91 1.58 -24.74
N ASP A 633 -19.77 2.21 -25.05
CA ASP A 633 -19.21 3.32 -24.28
C ASP A 633 -20.06 4.61 -24.32
N THR A 634 -21.01 4.68 -25.26
CA THR A 634 -21.91 5.83 -25.48
C THR A 634 -23.35 5.55 -25.06
N ALA A 635 -23.64 4.31 -24.67
CA ALA A 635 -24.98 3.88 -24.29
C ALA A 635 -25.39 4.51 -22.96
N LYS A 636 -26.61 5.03 -22.90
CA LYS A 636 -27.24 5.46 -21.62
C LYS A 636 -28.31 4.48 -21.18
N ARG A 637 -29.01 3.87 -22.14
CA ARG A 637 -30.01 2.83 -21.92
C ARG A 637 -29.89 1.79 -23.02
N LEU A 638 -30.37 0.58 -22.76
CA LEU A 638 -30.59 -0.43 -23.78
C LEU A 638 -31.86 -1.23 -23.46
N ALA A 639 -32.41 -1.89 -24.47
CA ALA A 639 -33.48 -2.86 -24.32
C ALA A 639 -33.05 -4.20 -24.95
N ILE A 640 -33.33 -5.29 -24.26
CA ILE A 640 -33.21 -6.66 -24.80
C ILE A 640 -34.63 -7.21 -24.81
N GLU A 641 -35.22 -7.31 -25.99
CA GLU A 641 -36.67 -7.54 -26.16
C GLU A 641 -37.53 -6.59 -25.30
N ASN A 642 -38.24 -7.13 -24.31
CA ASN A 642 -39.11 -6.43 -23.36
C ASN A 642 -38.41 -6.01 -22.06
N CYS A 643 -37.12 -6.34 -21.90
CA CYS A 643 -36.34 -5.98 -20.71
C CYS A 643 -35.56 -4.69 -20.96
N GLU A 644 -35.83 -3.66 -20.14
CA GLU A 644 -35.16 -2.35 -20.21
C GLU A 644 -34.03 -2.26 -19.18
N PHE A 645 -32.90 -1.70 -19.59
CA PHE A 645 -31.74 -1.49 -18.75
C PHE A 645 -31.23 -0.04 -18.83
N GLU A 646 -30.84 0.49 -17.68
CA GLU A 646 -30.01 1.69 -17.56
C GLU A 646 -28.53 1.30 -17.55
N VAL A 647 -27.69 2.15 -18.15
CA VAL A 647 -26.23 2.03 -18.04
C VAL A 647 -25.78 2.80 -16.80
N VAL A 648 -25.18 2.07 -15.86
CA VAL A 648 -24.75 2.61 -14.56
C VAL A 648 -23.41 3.32 -14.69
N ASP A 649 -22.39 2.63 -15.23
CA ASP A 649 -21.05 3.18 -15.46
C ASP A 649 -20.26 2.27 -16.41
N LYS A 650 -19.11 2.75 -16.89
CA LYS A 650 -18.11 1.94 -17.59
C LYS A 650 -17.35 1.05 -16.59
N CYS A 651 -17.15 -0.22 -16.93
CA CYS A 651 -16.46 -1.15 -16.04
C CYS A 651 -14.94 -0.91 -16.09
N THR A 652 -14.36 -0.39 -15.02
CA THR A 652 -12.90 -0.29 -14.87
C THR A 652 -12.33 -1.68 -14.64
N ARG A 653 -11.39 -2.08 -15.50
CA ARG A 653 -10.79 -3.42 -15.45
C ARG A 653 -9.55 -3.44 -14.56
N CYS A 654 -9.41 -4.53 -13.82
CA CYS A 654 -8.28 -4.83 -12.94
C CYS A 654 -7.53 -6.07 -13.43
N GLU A 655 -6.46 -6.46 -12.73
CA GLU A 655 -5.63 -7.63 -13.07
C GLU A 655 -6.37 -8.97 -13.10
N MET A 656 -7.63 -9.04 -12.65
CA MET A 656 -8.45 -10.24 -12.77
C MET A 656 -8.59 -10.71 -14.23
N ILE A 657 -8.60 -9.80 -15.21
CA ILE A 657 -8.67 -10.18 -16.64
C ILE A 657 -7.34 -10.72 -17.18
N CYS A 658 -6.25 -10.56 -16.41
CA CYS A 658 -4.92 -11.05 -16.78
C CYS A 658 -4.72 -12.51 -16.37
N VAL A 659 -5.55 -13.04 -15.47
CA VAL A 659 -5.48 -14.44 -15.06
C VAL A 659 -6.17 -15.28 -16.14
N ASP A 660 -5.44 -16.24 -16.71
CA ASP A 660 -6.01 -17.26 -17.57
C ASP A 660 -6.99 -18.13 -16.75
N PRO A 661 -8.28 -18.21 -17.13
CA PRO A 661 -9.27 -18.93 -16.35
C PRO A 661 -9.10 -20.45 -16.41
N MET A 662 -8.23 -20.97 -17.27
CA MET A 662 -7.96 -22.40 -17.46
C MET A 662 -6.68 -22.79 -16.73
N THR A 663 -5.61 -22.02 -16.92
CA THR A 663 -4.27 -22.36 -16.39
C THR A 663 -3.94 -21.65 -15.07
N GLY A 664 -4.59 -20.53 -14.77
CA GLY A 664 -4.24 -19.66 -13.65
C GLY A 664 -3.01 -18.79 -13.90
N GLU A 665 -2.38 -18.90 -15.07
CA GLU A 665 -1.22 -18.09 -15.45
C GLU A 665 -1.60 -16.63 -15.66
N LYS A 666 -0.70 -15.71 -15.32
CA LYS A 666 -0.92 -14.27 -15.45
C LYS A 666 -0.30 -13.76 -16.75
N ASP A 667 -1.13 -13.15 -17.60
CA ASP A 667 -0.75 -12.49 -18.84
C ASP A 667 -1.27 -11.03 -18.87
N PRO A 668 -0.38 -10.02 -18.89
CA PRO A 668 -0.78 -8.60 -18.88
C PRO A 668 -1.39 -8.11 -20.20
N SER A 669 -1.33 -8.89 -21.28
CA SER A 669 -1.61 -8.45 -22.65
C SER A 669 -2.96 -7.74 -22.80
N LEU A 670 -4.02 -8.25 -22.18
CA LEU A 670 -5.35 -7.62 -22.23
C LEU A 670 -5.41 -6.24 -21.56
N LEU A 671 -4.79 -6.07 -20.38
CA LEU A 671 -4.75 -4.76 -19.74
C LEU A 671 -3.89 -3.76 -20.53
N LEU A 672 -2.78 -4.23 -21.10
CA LEU A 672 -1.94 -3.40 -21.98
C LEU A 672 -2.71 -2.97 -23.23
N ALA A 673 -3.47 -3.87 -23.85
CA ALA A 673 -4.33 -3.55 -24.99
C ALA A 673 -5.38 -2.49 -24.63
N LEU A 674 -6.07 -2.66 -23.50
CA LEU A 674 -7.06 -1.68 -23.04
C LEU A 674 -6.43 -0.30 -22.80
N ARG A 675 -5.25 -0.26 -22.19
CA ARG A 675 -4.50 0.97 -22.03
C ARG A 675 -4.23 1.65 -23.37
N ASP A 676 -3.71 0.90 -24.34
CA ASP A 676 -3.34 1.42 -25.65
C ASP A 676 -4.58 1.96 -26.39
N TYR A 677 -5.71 1.23 -26.34
CA TYR A 677 -6.98 1.65 -26.94
C TYR A 677 -7.64 2.86 -26.26
N ARG A 678 -7.48 3.03 -24.95
CA ARG A 678 -8.15 4.09 -24.17
C ARG A 678 -7.40 5.41 -24.13
N ASN A 679 -6.32 5.57 -24.91
CA ASN A 679 -5.59 6.83 -25.05
C ASN A 679 -5.29 7.51 -23.69
N LYS A 680 -4.76 6.73 -22.73
CA LYS A 680 -4.31 7.23 -21.40
C LYS A 680 -5.43 7.64 -20.43
N GLN A 681 -6.67 7.23 -20.67
CA GLN A 681 -7.76 7.31 -19.69
C GLN A 681 -7.84 6.05 -18.82
N LYS A 682 -8.85 5.96 -17.94
CA LYS A 682 -9.12 4.74 -17.15
C LYS A 682 -9.25 3.53 -18.09
N MET A 683 -8.61 2.41 -17.71
CA MET A 683 -8.64 1.14 -18.45
C MET A 683 -10.02 0.48 -18.34
N THR A 684 -11.02 1.00 -19.06
CA THR A 684 -12.41 0.52 -19.02
C THR A 684 -12.74 -0.39 -20.20
N PHE A 685 -13.52 -1.44 -19.94
CA PHE A 685 -14.06 -2.32 -20.99
C PHE A 685 -15.40 -2.93 -20.61
N GLY A 686 -16.40 -2.75 -21.47
CA GLY A 686 -17.78 -3.10 -21.15
C GLY A 686 -18.46 -2.10 -20.22
N ILE A 687 -19.76 -2.30 -20.06
CA ILE A 687 -20.63 -1.42 -19.30
C ILE A 687 -21.37 -2.18 -18.21
N TYR A 688 -21.49 -1.55 -17.05
CA TYR A 688 -22.37 -2.01 -16.00
C TYR A 688 -23.80 -1.59 -16.32
N ILE A 689 -24.73 -2.54 -16.29
CA ILE A 689 -26.13 -2.27 -16.59
C ILE A 689 -27.02 -2.77 -15.46
N ARG A 690 -28.15 -2.10 -15.26
CA ARG A 690 -29.17 -2.45 -14.27
C ARG A 690 -30.53 -2.44 -14.93
N GLN A 691 -31.35 -3.44 -14.65
CA GLN A 691 -32.70 -3.51 -15.18
C GLN A 691 -33.61 -2.47 -14.52
N THR A 692 -34.43 -1.77 -15.30
CA THR A 692 -35.32 -0.70 -14.81
C THR A 692 -36.79 -1.15 -14.71
N ASN A 693 -37.22 -2.14 -15.50
CA ASN A 693 -38.61 -2.62 -15.56
C ASN A 693 -38.76 -4.08 -15.11
N PHE A 694 -38.28 -4.39 -13.91
CA PHE A 694 -38.32 -5.76 -13.40
C PHE A 694 -39.76 -6.27 -13.17
N GLU A 695 -40.07 -7.41 -13.78
CA GLU A 695 -41.29 -8.20 -13.54
C GLU A 695 -40.92 -9.66 -13.27
N SER A 696 -41.66 -10.31 -12.37
CA SER A 696 -41.41 -11.72 -12.03
C SER A 696 -41.62 -12.62 -13.25
N GLY A 697 -40.69 -13.56 -13.48
CA GLY A 697 -40.76 -14.51 -14.59
C GLY A 697 -40.18 -14.02 -15.92
N GLN A 698 -39.56 -12.83 -15.95
CA GLN A 698 -38.79 -12.38 -17.11
C GLN A 698 -37.55 -13.27 -17.31
N ILE A 699 -37.26 -13.59 -18.58
CA ILE A 699 -36.16 -14.45 -18.99
C ILE A 699 -35.35 -13.71 -20.05
N LEU A 700 -34.03 -13.82 -19.96
CA LEU A 700 -33.11 -13.46 -21.04
C LEU A 700 -32.63 -14.73 -21.73
N GLU A 701 -32.60 -14.70 -23.06
CA GLU A 701 -32.17 -15.81 -23.90
C GLU A 701 -31.19 -15.34 -24.99
N SER A 702 -30.24 -16.21 -25.33
CA SER A 702 -29.38 -16.02 -26.50
C SER A 702 -30.23 -15.91 -27.77
N GLY A 703 -29.85 -15.01 -28.67
CA GLY A 703 -30.58 -14.69 -29.89
C GLY A 703 -31.56 -13.52 -29.75
N MET A 704 -31.89 -13.09 -28.53
CA MET A 704 -32.79 -11.94 -28.32
C MET A 704 -32.22 -10.65 -28.92
N PRO A 705 -33.01 -9.86 -29.67
CA PRO A 705 -32.63 -8.59 -30.23
C PRO A 705 -32.33 -7.54 -29.15
N VAL A 706 -31.33 -6.71 -29.44
CA VAL A 706 -30.85 -5.65 -28.56
C VAL A 706 -30.98 -4.29 -29.26
N LYS A 707 -31.52 -3.31 -28.54
CA LYS A 707 -31.63 -1.91 -28.97
C LYS A 707 -30.81 -1.02 -28.04
N PHE A 708 -29.92 -0.22 -28.59
CA PHE A 708 -29.10 0.75 -27.86
C PHE A 708 -29.67 2.15 -28.00
N PHE A 709 -29.72 2.89 -26.91
CA PHE A 709 -30.13 4.29 -26.88
C PHE A 709 -28.94 5.15 -26.42
N THR A 710 -28.43 5.99 -27.33
CA THR A 710 -27.23 6.83 -27.13
C THR A 710 -27.55 8.30 -26.82
N GLU A 711 -28.82 8.71 -26.93
CA GLU A 711 -29.28 10.08 -26.64
C GLU A 711 -29.56 10.32 -25.16
#